data_AF-A0A6J7EYR9-F1
#
_entry.id   AF-A0A6J7EYR9-F1
#
_cell.length_a   1.000
_cell.length_b   1.000
_cell.length_c   1.000
_cell.angle_alpha   90.00
_cell.angle_beta   90.00
_cell.angle_gamma   90.00
#
_symmetry.space_group_name_H-M   'P 1'
#
loop_
_entity.id
_entity.type
_entity.pdbx_description
1 polymer ?
#
loop_
_entity_poly.entity_id
_entity_poly.type
_entity_poly.pdbx_seq_one_letter_code
_entity_poly.pdbx_strand_id
1 'polypeptide(L)'
;MTNQTHAKRQPLLILGLLMALLPIFTFASISRSAAAGASDLAAAEPIDLLEGNLDIDFSMDRETKNIQNSSADKLFDGSTLDPYSEGSTGLTKYYPTDFGIDGIDIVFDFGIDTSRFAGVGATIRGVQLSTAADAPERDATSWTLEGSNDVANPKTWTLIYSKTGLTPPSDRDTDYEATMFPASDAFRFFRFKVTSTRGAFLNSQLSSLRFFGDPIVVSTQDELMAIGTDATTLGRDYVLGNDIVLDNLTPNSGYYIGDCCNITTFTGTFDGANHTISNLLGPLFQVVGDGETPTSITHLNLSTAEVGLPAYYSGILTEQLSELSLVNDVHVSGKLVQGEDCPVGGIAGRGKSNSSIDNSSADVTIELGATNDDAGGLIGSTSGNISNSFAKVIISGDAVGKIGGLLGTAEQGSTIINSASSGTIDGSGPNQGTYFGGLVGYSQGATITTTSSSVQINTGQDSIVGGLIGWAEKSPDDSTSTLISNSFASGAVTNHGDKAGGLIGYIDKGTVSNSVAIGDVSGYLNVGGLVGYSESTNIQMSSAQGHVSGSKYVGGLIGQFATNIPSTVAFSMASGLVEYLDSPAAVDFLISLDENQPGSIGGLIGFVNDSATLTNLSATGNVSIEATEGTVVSKIGGLIGANYSDVSQASASGDVTAPGGDSIGGLIGYEEYSLFHTSTSGTITGATQVGLLVGYCDAAYCINTSRFYGYSTATVDGTTDVWEGSGSQSSYNFDDSADGPTEPVAPPVLGVALLNYFDTPPDPLPWAQSVSVNGNQPHLRALLGTGFYLEPTPTPSTVTLAASAATSSSPTITFTITGNQNIDCTTLSATANEDFTFTNISAITAISQTSSTVCTITATSTAIANGVAVISTLRAADSFSITDTNGNAQTTLLNAPQSVTVTIVDSTPAPTESVTVDSTPAPTESVTTTSTVPANAAGAPSEKVIKALPRAKLTKFMITPGGRVTATQTGFVPGETVQLIVASTPRIIGTGVADQSGSVTVKGVIPKDLEVGEHNLALYSPANGFGFRQTFTVGPTTLPATGSTNPTRDMMIAMYLIALGAGLLLSRHRLNR
;
A
#
# COMPACT_ATOMS: atom_id res chain seq x y z
N MET A 1 -38.52 -58.10 2.96
CA MET A 1 -38.80 -58.70 1.63
C MET A 1 -37.71 -58.19 0.70
N THR A 2 -36.65 -59.00 0.52
CA THR A 2 -36.30 -59.77 -0.71
C THR A 2 -35.63 -58.91 -1.77
N ASN A 3 -34.52 -59.24 -2.44
CA ASN A 3 -33.53 -60.33 -2.46
C ASN A 3 -32.47 -59.83 -3.49
N GLN A 4 -31.16 -59.82 -3.22
CA GLN A 4 -30.19 -60.88 -3.58
C GLN A 4 -30.30 -61.46 -5.01
N THR A 5 -29.21 -61.36 -5.79
CA THR A 5 -28.37 -62.47 -6.35
C THR A 5 -27.18 -61.85 -7.13
N HIS A 6 -25.88 -62.14 -6.93
CA HIS A 6 -25.02 -63.34 -6.89
C HIS A 6 -24.80 -64.09 -8.23
N ALA A 7 -23.52 -64.16 -8.67
CA ALA A 7 -22.76 -65.36 -9.07
C ALA A 7 -21.32 -64.95 -9.47
N LYS A 8 -20.21 -65.34 -8.80
CA LYS A 8 -19.49 -66.64 -8.72
C LYS A 8 -19.12 -67.29 -10.07
N ARG A 9 -17.82 -67.43 -10.35
CA ARG A 9 -17.07 -68.71 -10.54
C ARG A 9 -15.59 -68.51 -11.00
N GLN A 10 -14.66 -69.14 -10.28
CA GLN A 10 -13.29 -69.54 -10.73
C GLN A 10 -13.39 -70.81 -11.64
N PRO A 11 -12.32 -71.59 -11.95
CA PRO A 11 -10.85 -71.40 -12.13
C PRO A 11 -10.34 -72.01 -13.48
N LEU A 12 -9.04 -71.94 -13.82
CA LEU A 12 -8.33 -73.06 -14.47
C LEU A 12 -6.79 -72.98 -14.39
N LEU A 13 -6.18 -74.08 -13.91
CA LEU A 13 -4.75 -74.44 -13.94
C LEU A 13 -4.28 -74.77 -15.37
N ILE A 14 -3.02 -74.45 -15.71
CA ILE A 14 -2.12 -75.33 -16.50
C ILE A 14 -0.69 -75.28 -15.92
N LEU A 15 -0.12 -76.47 -15.86
CA LEU A 15 1.11 -76.95 -15.20
C LEU A 15 2.28 -77.06 -16.19
N GLY A 16 3.53 -76.80 -15.78
CA GLY A 16 4.74 -77.09 -16.57
C GLY A 16 6.08 -76.84 -15.87
N LEU A 17 6.58 -77.89 -15.19
CA LEU A 17 7.95 -78.17 -14.66
C LEU A 17 9.11 -77.59 -15.52
N LEU A 18 10.31 -77.21 -15.02
CA LEU A 18 11.26 -78.01 -14.21
C LEU A 18 12.47 -77.15 -13.71
N MET A 19 12.86 -77.33 -12.43
CA MET A 19 14.21 -77.24 -11.78
C MET A 19 15.08 -75.96 -11.91
N ALA A 20 15.90 -75.52 -10.94
CA ALA A 20 16.15 -75.80 -9.52
C ALA A 20 17.26 -74.81 -9.06
N LEU A 21 17.12 -74.16 -7.90
CA LEU A 21 18.14 -74.02 -6.83
C LEU A 21 17.71 -72.96 -5.79
N LEU A 22 17.49 -73.47 -4.58
CA LEU A 22 17.26 -72.80 -3.28
C LEU A 22 18.64 -72.46 -2.62
N PRO A 23 18.75 -71.70 -1.50
CA PRO A 23 17.73 -71.53 -0.45
C PRO A 23 17.42 -70.11 0.09
N ILE A 24 16.16 -69.80 0.49
CA ILE A 24 15.48 -69.90 1.84
C ILE A 24 16.27 -69.16 2.96
N PHE A 25 15.74 -68.22 3.77
CA PHE A 25 14.47 -68.22 4.51
C PHE A 25 13.85 -66.84 4.82
N THR A 26 12.53 -66.87 4.66
CA THR A 26 11.40 -66.08 5.18
C THR A 26 11.38 -65.77 6.68
N PHE A 27 10.76 -64.62 6.97
CA PHE A 27 10.09 -64.21 8.22
C PHE A 27 9.12 -65.25 8.81
N ALA A 28 9.05 -65.33 10.14
CA ALA A 28 7.84 -65.61 10.91
C ALA A 28 7.96 -65.09 12.36
N SER A 29 6.92 -64.37 12.79
CA SER A 29 6.63 -63.85 14.12
C SER A 29 6.29 -64.95 15.15
N ILE A 30 6.87 -64.90 16.36
CA ILE A 30 6.34 -65.56 17.58
C ILE A 30 6.63 -64.71 18.83
N SER A 31 5.58 -64.52 19.63
CA SER A 31 5.54 -63.95 20.99
C SER A 31 6.13 -64.88 22.07
N ARG A 32 6.90 -64.34 23.05
CA ARG A 32 6.79 -64.58 24.53
C ARG A 32 8.04 -64.17 25.33
N SER A 33 7.78 -63.37 26.37
CA SER A 33 8.31 -63.35 27.75
C SER A 33 9.71 -63.91 28.09
N ALA A 34 10.55 -63.02 28.63
CA ALA A 34 11.43 -63.12 29.80
C ALA A 34 12.36 -64.34 29.99
N ALA A 35 13.67 -64.11 29.88
CA ALA A 35 14.68 -64.46 30.91
C ALA A 35 16.05 -63.84 30.54
N ALA A 36 16.75 -63.37 31.57
CA ALA A 36 17.99 -62.61 31.54
C ALA A 36 19.18 -63.26 30.81
N GLY A 37 19.99 -62.41 30.18
CA GLY A 37 21.34 -62.72 29.70
C GLY A 37 22.07 -61.42 29.41
N ALA A 38 22.88 -60.96 30.36
CA ALA A 38 23.69 -59.76 30.26
C ALA A 38 24.78 -59.92 29.20
N SER A 39 24.78 -59.06 28.18
CA SER A 39 25.94 -58.49 27.47
C SER A 39 25.48 -57.95 26.12
N ASP A 40 25.13 -56.67 26.07
CA ASP A 40 25.35 -55.76 24.93
C ASP A 40 24.70 -54.42 25.29
N LEU A 41 25.45 -53.65 26.08
CA LEU A 41 25.20 -52.22 26.25
C LEU A 41 25.62 -51.58 24.92
N ALA A 42 24.68 -51.40 24.00
CA ALA A 42 24.89 -50.49 22.89
C ALA A 42 25.18 -49.10 23.49
N ALA A 43 26.34 -48.55 23.17
CA ALA A 43 26.78 -47.26 23.64
C ALA A 43 25.74 -46.20 23.23
N ALA A 44 25.14 -45.55 24.22
CA ALA A 44 24.42 -44.30 24.01
C ALA A 44 25.46 -43.24 23.62
N GLU A 45 25.27 -42.56 22.49
CA GLU A 45 26.06 -41.39 22.15
C GLU A 45 25.60 -40.20 23.01
N PRO A 46 26.53 -39.43 23.61
CA PRO A 46 26.18 -38.25 24.40
C PRO A 46 25.77 -37.08 23.49
N ILE A 47 24.74 -36.32 23.89
CA ILE A 47 24.45 -35.00 23.32
C ILE A 47 25.53 -34.04 23.82
N ASP A 48 26.30 -33.48 22.89
CA ASP A 48 27.22 -32.37 23.12
C ASP A 48 26.45 -31.05 22.92
N LEU A 49 26.49 -30.12 23.89
CA LEU A 49 25.93 -28.76 23.72
C LEU A 49 26.70 -27.94 22.66
N LEU A 50 27.79 -28.48 22.11
CA LEU A 50 28.38 -27.99 20.87
C LEU A 50 27.46 -28.13 19.65
N GLU A 51 26.33 -28.83 19.75
CA GLU A 51 25.41 -29.10 18.63
C GLU A 51 23.92 -28.77 18.90
N GLY A 52 23.55 -27.87 19.82
CA GLY A 52 22.14 -27.41 19.93
C GLY A 52 21.65 -26.86 21.28
N ASN A 53 20.32 -26.78 21.45
CA ASN A 53 19.64 -26.21 22.63
C ASN A 53 19.30 -27.28 23.70
N LEU A 54 19.21 -26.86 24.96
CA LEU A 54 18.71 -27.69 26.07
C LEU A 54 17.42 -27.09 26.65
N ASP A 55 16.33 -27.82 26.57
CA ASP A 55 15.07 -27.51 27.25
C ASP A 55 14.91 -28.27 28.57
N ILE A 56 14.44 -27.56 29.60
CA ILE A 56 14.15 -28.11 30.92
C ILE A 56 12.73 -27.73 31.32
N ASP A 57 11.84 -28.70 31.30
CA ASP A 57 10.46 -28.56 31.77
C ASP A 57 10.32 -28.89 33.25
N PHE A 58 9.65 -28.00 33.98
CA PHE A 58 9.29 -28.19 35.37
C PHE A 58 7.80 -28.61 35.44
N SER A 59 7.54 -29.91 35.32
CA SER A 59 6.17 -30.44 35.45
C SER A 59 5.62 -30.25 36.87
N MET A 60 4.52 -29.52 37.01
CA MET A 60 3.71 -29.45 38.23
C MET A 60 2.48 -30.36 38.09
N ASP A 61 2.34 -31.36 38.97
CA ASP A 61 1.12 -32.18 39.02
C ASP A 61 -0.07 -31.34 39.55
N ARG A 62 -1.18 -31.33 38.78
CA ARG A 62 -2.33 -30.43 38.94
C ARG A 62 -3.16 -30.64 40.21
N GLU A 63 -2.95 -31.71 40.99
CA GLU A 63 -3.82 -32.05 42.13
C GLU A 63 -3.21 -31.89 43.53
N THR A 64 -1.88 -31.72 43.67
CA THR A 64 -1.30 -31.43 44.99
C THR A 64 -0.36 -30.24 44.90
N LYS A 65 -0.69 -29.16 45.61
CA LYS A 65 0.05 -27.89 45.66
C LYS A 65 1.42 -28.01 46.38
N ASN A 66 2.23 -28.98 45.99
CA ASN A 66 3.61 -29.19 46.37
C ASN A 66 4.36 -29.64 45.13
N ILE A 67 5.55 -29.11 44.90
CA ILE A 67 6.55 -29.82 44.08
C ILE A 67 6.81 -31.14 44.82
N GLN A 68 6.16 -32.22 44.42
CA GLN A 68 6.49 -33.56 44.88
C GLN A 68 7.88 -33.87 44.34
N ASN A 69 8.89 -33.60 45.15
CA ASN A 69 10.16 -34.29 45.06
C ASN A 69 9.83 -35.78 45.32
N SER A 70 9.68 -36.57 44.26
CA SER A 70 9.65 -38.01 44.44
C SER A 70 11.07 -38.39 44.89
N SER A 71 11.20 -38.55 46.20
CA SER A 71 12.40 -38.95 46.96
C SER A 71 13.18 -37.81 47.64
N ALA A 72 12.69 -37.34 48.79
CA ALA A 72 13.58 -37.03 49.91
C ALA A 72 14.19 -38.30 50.55
N ASP A 73 14.13 -39.45 49.87
CA ASP A 73 14.70 -40.71 50.32
C ASP A 73 15.00 -41.62 49.12
N LYS A 74 16.02 -41.26 48.33
CA LYS A 74 16.87 -42.12 47.48
C LYS A 74 17.72 -41.27 46.53
N LEU A 75 18.94 -41.76 46.26
CA LEU A 75 19.92 -41.27 45.27
C LEU A 75 21.01 -40.28 45.76
N PHE A 76 21.49 -40.51 46.99
CA PHE A 76 22.94 -40.71 47.17
C PHE A 76 23.28 -42.21 47.02
N ASP A 77 23.08 -42.78 45.84
CA ASP A 77 23.73 -44.03 45.43
C ASP A 77 23.72 -44.10 43.91
N GLY A 78 24.80 -44.61 43.33
CA GLY A 78 24.86 -44.88 41.92
C GLY A 78 23.83 -45.93 41.51
N SER A 79 23.52 -45.94 40.21
CA SER A 79 22.69 -46.90 39.47
C SER A 79 21.19 -46.56 39.33
N THR A 80 20.79 -46.55 38.04
CA THR A 80 19.44 -46.58 37.44
C THR A 80 18.64 -45.27 37.38
N LEU A 81 18.69 -44.64 36.18
CA LEU A 81 17.76 -43.64 35.65
C LEU A 81 16.61 -44.36 34.93
N ASP A 82 15.38 -43.88 35.11
CA ASP A 82 14.23 -44.18 34.23
C ASP A 82 13.64 -42.83 33.76
N PRO A 83 13.75 -42.46 32.48
CA PRO A 83 13.32 -41.18 31.93
C PRO A 83 11.90 -41.28 31.36
N TYR A 84 11.00 -40.43 31.83
CA TYR A 84 9.76 -40.11 31.12
C TYR A 84 9.70 -38.60 30.85
N SER A 85 10.50 -38.17 29.88
CA SER A 85 10.14 -37.13 28.91
C SER A 85 10.90 -37.46 27.62
N GLU A 86 10.18 -37.46 26.51
CA GLU A 86 10.72 -37.78 25.19
C GLU A 86 11.75 -36.71 24.79
N GLY A 87 13.03 -37.10 24.59
CA GLY A 87 13.98 -36.30 23.80
C GLY A 87 15.33 -35.88 24.41
N SER A 88 15.64 -36.05 25.71
CA SER A 88 16.94 -35.57 26.26
C SER A 88 17.82 -36.66 26.87
N THR A 89 18.80 -37.16 26.11
CA THR A 89 19.75 -38.22 26.54
C THR A 89 21.16 -37.70 26.83
N GLY A 90 21.31 -36.50 27.42
CA GLY A 90 22.64 -35.87 27.66
C GLY A 90 22.99 -35.47 29.10
N LEU A 91 22.02 -35.30 30.00
CA LEU A 91 22.30 -34.79 31.34
C LEU A 91 22.82 -35.90 32.27
N THR A 92 24.10 -35.86 32.66
CA THR A 92 24.67 -36.93 33.52
C THR A 92 24.26 -36.79 34.99
N LYS A 93 23.95 -35.56 35.46
CA LYS A 93 23.50 -35.32 36.84
C LYS A 93 22.86 -33.94 37.06
N TYR A 94 21.70 -33.94 37.72
CA TYR A 94 21.01 -32.75 38.22
C TYR A 94 21.24 -32.61 39.74
N TYR A 95 21.58 -31.41 40.21
CA TYR A 95 21.71 -31.13 41.64
C TYR A 95 20.76 -29.98 42.02
N PRO A 96 19.56 -30.26 42.56
CA PRO A 96 18.79 -29.23 43.24
C PRO A 96 19.49 -28.97 44.55
N THR A 97 20.23 -27.86 44.66
CA THR A 97 20.95 -27.58 45.90
C THR A 97 20.08 -26.93 46.96
N ASP A 98 18.96 -26.29 46.59
CA ASP A 98 17.88 -25.90 47.51
C ASP A 98 16.59 -25.51 46.74
N PHE A 99 15.47 -26.17 47.01
CA PHE A 99 14.11 -25.61 46.81
C PHE A 99 13.61 -24.98 48.13
N GLY A 100 14.54 -24.48 48.94
CA GLY A 100 14.25 -23.77 50.17
C GLY A 100 13.76 -22.34 49.90
N ILE A 101 13.43 -21.64 50.98
CA ILE A 101 12.97 -20.23 51.10
C ILE A 101 13.78 -19.15 50.33
N ASP A 102 14.79 -19.53 49.54
CA ASP A 102 15.79 -18.66 48.90
C ASP A 102 15.75 -18.63 47.34
N GLY A 103 14.79 -19.31 46.69
CA GLY A 103 14.55 -19.22 45.23
C GLY A 103 15.06 -20.38 44.37
N ILE A 104 14.93 -20.27 43.04
CA ILE A 104 15.42 -21.29 42.07
C ILE A 104 16.94 -21.12 41.89
N ASP A 105 17.71 -22.14 42.28
CA ASP A 105 19.18 -22.24 42.11
C ASP A 105 19.52 -23.64 41.57
N ILE A 106 19.81 -23.72 40.27
CA ILE A 106 19.96 -24.99 39.54
C ILE A 106 21.39 -25.12 39.03
N VAL A 107 22.03 -26.25 39.35
CA VAL A 107 23.36 -26.63 38.86
C VAL A 107 23.28 -27.79 37.87
N PHE A 108 23.89 -27.60 36.70
CA PHE A 108 23.96 -28.55 35.59
C PHE A 108 25.39 -29.08 35.45
N ASP A 109 25.57 -30.38 35.20
CA ASP A 109 26.83 -31.01 34.78
C ASP A 109 26.66 -31.61 33.39
N PHE A 110 27.33 -31.04 32.40
CA PHE A 110 27.32 -31.52 31.02
C PHE A 110 28.36 -32.61 30.79
N GLY A 111 28.43 -33.56 31.74
CA GLY A 111 29.48 -34.58 31.86
C GLY A 111 29.90 -35.21 30.54
N ILE A 112 31.08 -34.83 30.07
CA ILE A 112 31.69 -35.46 28.90
C ILE A 112 32.29 -36.79 29.32
N ASP A 113 32.12 -37.83 28.50
CA ASP A 113 32.83 -39.10 28.66
C ASP A 113 34.35 -38.83 28.66
N THR A 114 34.92 -38.88 29.86
CA THR A 114 36.34 -38.65 30.14
C THR A 114 37.29 -39.59 29.40
N SER A 115 36.78 -40.62 28.71
CA SER A 115 37.57 -41.55 27.92
C SER A 115 37.79 -41.14 26.45
N ARG A 116 37.02 -40.18 25.90
CA ARG A 116 37.15 -39.76 24.49
C ARG A 116 37.37 -38.26 24.26
N PHE A 117 36.96 -37.38 25.18
CA PHE A 117 37.13 -35.93 25.04
C PHE A 117 37.62 -35.32 26.36
N ALA A 118 38.93 -35.40 26.59
CA ALA A 118 39.56 -34.69 27.69
C ALA A 118 39.66 -33.18 27.36
N GLY A 119 38.76 -32.38 27.92
CA GLY A 119 38.96 -30.92 28.03
C GLY A 119 38.10 -30.00 27.16
N VAL A 120 36.92 -30.41 26.73
CA VAL A 120 35.95 -29.52 26.06
C VAL A 120 34.87 -29.14 27.08
N GLY A 121 34.39 -27.90 27.09
CA GLY A 121 33.23 -27.48 27.90
C GLY A 121 32.08 -27.13 26.96
N ALA A 122 30.86 -27.06 27.47
CA ALA A 122 29.72 -26.57 26.70
C ALA A 122 29.71 -25.03 26.67
N THR A 123 29.18 -24.43 25.60
CA THR A 123 28.90 -22.99 25.54
C THR A 123 27.39 -22.77 25.67
N ILE A 124 27.00 -21.67 26.34
CA ILE A 124 25.61 -21.22 26.40
C ILE A 124 25.60 -19.76 25.95
N ARG A 125 24.80 -19.44 24.96
CA ARG A 125 24.65 -18.09 24.40
C ARG A 125 23.30 -17.47 24.65
N GLY A 126 22.40 -18.18 25.31
CA GLY A 126 21.15 -17.58 25.70
C GLY A 126 20.37 -18.38 26.73
N VAL A 127 19.36 -17.72 27.29
CA VAL A 127 18.39 -18.32 28.20
C VAL A 127 16.99 -17.85 27.82
N GLN A 128 16.02 -18.76 27.75
CA GLN A 128 14.60 -18.43 27.70
C GLN A 128 13.81 -18.96 28.91
N LEU A 129 12.85 -18.16 29.37
CA LEU A 129 12.00 -18.44 30.53
C LEU A 129 10.52 -18.41 30.18
N SER A 130 9.76 -19.27 30.85
CA SER A 130 8.30 -19.33 30.72
C SER A 130 7.62 -19.29 32.10
N THR A 131 6.50 -18.59 32.18
CA THR A 131 5.80 -18.37 33.45
C THR A 131 5.08 -19.62 33.93
N ALA A 132 5.14 -19.96 35.22
CA ALA A 132 4.37 -21.10 35.74
C ALA A 132 2.90 -20.75 36.08
N ALA A 133 2.06 -21.78 36.11
CA ALA A 133 0.62 -21.69 36.35
C ALA A 133 0.16 -21.34 37.78
N ASP A 134 1.05 -21.30 38.79
CA ASP A 134 0.62 -21.24 40.20
C ASP A 134 0.43 -19.80 40.73
N ALA A 135 1.46 -18.93 40.76
CA ALA A 135 1.36 -17.60 41.38
C ALA A 135 2.22 -16.50 40.69
N PRO A 136 1.63 -15.52 39.97
CA PRO A 136 2.37 -14.52 39.17
C PRO A 136 3.40 -13.69 39.94
N GLU A 137 3.20 -13.50 41.24
CA GLU A 137 4.15 -12.83 42.13
C GLU A 137 5.47 -13.59 42.33
N ARG A 138 5.56 -14.86 41.91
CA ARG A 138 6.78 -15.69 41.98
C ARG A 138 7.52 -15.80 40.66
N ASP A 139 7.01 -15.18 39.59
CA ASP A 139 7.69 -15.19 38.30
C ASP A 139 9.00 -14.40 38.37
N ALA A 140 10.05 -14.92 37.75
CA ALA A 140 11.38 -14.32 37.78
C ALA A 140 11.39 -12.93 37.11
N THR A 141 11.90 -11.93 37.83
CA THR A 141 12.16 -10.59 37.29
C THR A 141 13.65 -10.34 37.07
N SER A 142 14.52 -11.15 37.68
CA SER A 142 15.97 -11.11 37.48
C SER A 142 16.60 -12.48 37.70
N TRP A 143 17.71 -12.77 37.02
CA TRP A 143 18.48 -14.01 37.16
C TRP A 143 19.96 -13.84 36.82
N THR A 144 20.77 -14.83 37.17
CA THR A 144 22.21 -14.95 36.83
C THR A 144 22.51 -16.33 36.28
N LEU A 145 23.38 -16.40 35.28
CA LEU A 145 23.98 -17.61 34.75
C LEU A 145 25.49 -17.60 35.03
N GLU A 146 26.02 -18.68 35.59
CA GLU A 146 27.42 -18.82 35.95
C GLU A 146 28.00 -20.14 35.45
N GLY A 147 29.31 -20.21 35.19
CA GLY A 147 30.00 -21.40 34.69
C GLY A 147 31.20 -21.84 35.55
N SER A 148 31.49 -23.14 35.57
CA SER A 148 32.65 -23.73 36.27
C SER A 148 33.30 -24.86 35.47
N ASN A 149 34.63 -24.96 35.54
CA ASN A 149 35.44 -26.04 34.95
C ASN A 149 36.13 -26.91 36.00
N ASP A 150 35.67 -26.86 37.25
CA ASP A 150 36.24 -27.66 38.34
C ASP A 150 36.11 -29.18 38.06
N VAL A 151 37.15 -29.96 38.32
CA VAL A 151 37.27 -31.34 37.80
C VAL A 151 36.29 -32.34 38.45
N ALA A 152 35.69 -31.98 39.60
CA ALA A 152 34.55 -32.63 40.24
C ALA A 152 33.99 -31.73 41.36
N ASN A 153 32.66 -31.55 41.41
CA ASN A 153 31.94 -30.72 42.36
C ASN A 153 32.29 -29.21 42.23
N PRO A 154 31.49 -28.41 41.50
CA PRO A 154 31.82 -27.03 41.16
C PRO A 154 31.85 -26.12 42.40
N LYS A 155 33.01 -25.53 42.68
CA LYS A 155 33.24 -24.63 43.84
C LYS A 155 33.56 -23.21 43.40
N THR A 156 34.12 -23.04 42.21
CA THR A 156 34.45 -21.75 41.63
C THR A 156 33.49 -21.46 40.49
N TRP A 157 32.80 -20.33 40.56
CA TRP A 157 31.79 -19.92 39.59
C TRP A 157 32.22 -18.61 38.91
N THR A 158 32.20 -18.61 37.59
CA THR A 158 32.44 -17.43 36.76
C THR A 158 31.10 -16.92 36.26
N LEU A 159 30.75 -15.66 36.55
CA LEU A 159 29.52 -15.06 36.02
C LEU A 159 29.60 -14.98 34.50
N ILE A 160 28.66 -15.63 33.82
CA ILE A 160 28.52 -15.60 32.37
C ILE A 160 27.59 -14.45 31.98
N TYR A 161 26.42 -14.37 32.62
CA TYR A 161 25.44 -13.33 32.33
C TYR A 161 24.54 -13.04 33.53
N SER A 162 24.03 -11.81 33.61
CA SER A 162 22.99 -11.43 34.57
C SER A 162 21.93 -10.58 33.89
N LYS A 163 20.67 -10.95 34.08
CA LYS A 163 19.52 -10.22 33.59
C LYS A 163 18.72 -9.65 34.76
N THR A 164 18.26 -8.41 34.64
CA THR A 164 17.42 -7.74 35.64
C THR A 164 16.28 -6.98 34.99
N GLY A 165 15.20 -6.74 35.73
CA GLY A 165 14.10 -5.87 35.30
C GLY A 165 13.16 -6.50 34.26
N LEU A 166 13.05 -7.83 34.22
CA LEU A 166 12.08 -8.51 33.38
C LEU A 166 10.66 -8.16 33.80
N THR A 167 9.77 -8.07 32.81
CA THR A 167 8.33 -7.92 33.01
C THR A 167 7.65 -9.17 32.49
N PRO A 168 7.46 -10.22 33.33
CA PRO A 168 6.74 -11.40 32.89
C PRO A 168 5.32 -11.02 32.42
N PRO A 169 4.63 -11.82 31.59
CA PRO A 169 3.29 -11.55 31.12
C PRO A 169 2.30 -11.85 32.25
N SER A 170 1.07 -11.38 32.13
CA SER A 170 -0.02 -11.82 33.01
C SER A 170 -0.46 -13.24 32.69
N ASP A 171 -0.35 -13.64 31.43
CA ASP A 171 -0.72 -14.96 30.95
C ASP A 171 0.23 -16.01 31.54
N ARG A 172 -0.28 -17.24 31.70
CA ARG A 172 0.40 -18.36 32.35
C ARG A 172 0.89 -19.35 31.31
N ASP A 173 1.93 -20.10 31.65
CA ASP A 173 2.60 -21.03 30.72
C ASP A 173 3.03 -20.33 29.42
N THR A 174 3.41 -19.05 29.54
CA THR A 174 3.78 -18.18 28.43
C THR A 174 5.27 -17.85 28.49
N ASP A 175 5.97 -18.02 27.38
CA ASP A 175 7.35 -17.57 27.18
C ASP A 175 7.40 -16.05 27.25
N TYR A 176 8.40 -15.48 27.92
CA TYR A 176 8.44 -14.01 28.12
C TYR A 176 9.80 -13.36 28.09
N GLU A 177 10.85 -14.15 27.90
CA GLU A 177 12.20 -13.63 27.70
C GLU A 177 13.00 -14.69 26.95
N ALA A 178 13.62 -14.32 25.84
CA ALA A 178 14.74 -15.06 25.23
C ALA A 178 15.95 -14.11 25.22
N THR A 179 16.80 -14.20 26.24
CA THR A 179 18.00 -13.38 26.34
C THR A 179 19.17 -14.08 25.67
N MET A 180 19.59 -13.59 24.51
CA MET A 180 20.87 -13.96 23.89
C MET A 180 21.99 -13.04 24.40
N PHE A 181 23.19 -13.58 24.58
CA PHE A 181 24.38 -12.87 25.03
C PHE A 181 25.64 -13.32 24.26
N PRO A 182 26.71 -12.51 24.22
CA PRO A 182 27.92 -12.80 23.47
C PRO A 182 28.53 -14.16 23.84
N ALA A 183 29.34 -14.72 22.94
CA ALA A 183 30.04 -16.00 23.13
C ALA A 183 30.50 -16.23 24.58
N SER A 184 29.95 -17.26 25.23
CA SER A 184 30.43 -17.67 26.55
C SER A 184 31.70 -18.50 26.39
N ASP A 185 32.60 -18.42 27.35
CA ASP A 185 33.63 -19.45 27.51
C ASP A 185 32.97 -20.83 27.67
N ALA A 186 33.69 -21.87 27.26
CA ALA A 186 33.25 -23.25 27.42
C ALA A 186 33.36 -23.69 28.89
N PHE A 187 32.25 -24.11 29.50
CA PHE A 187 32.18 -24.59 30.88
C PHE A 187 31.61 -26.00 30.99
N ARG A 188 32.09 -26.77 31.96
CA ARG A 188 31.53 -28.10 32.28
C ARG A 188 30.27 -28.03 33.11
N PHE A 189 30.27 -27.15 34.12
CA PHE A 189 29.13 -26.93 35.00
C PHE A 189 28.53 -25.56 34.75
N PHE A 190 27.21 -25.47 34.81
CA PHE A 190 26.48 -24.21 34.76
C PHE A 190 25.59 -24.07 35.99
N ARG A 191 25.39 -22.84 36.45
CA ARG A 191 24.45 -22.49 37.52
C ARG A 191 23.50 -21.40 37.07
N PHE A 192 22.21 -21.70 37.04
CA PHE A 192 21.15 -20.71 36.80
C PHE A 192 20.47 -20.37 38.11
N LYS A 193 20.39 -19.07 38.41
CA LYS A 193 19.85 -18.58 39.67
C LYS A 193 18.88 -17.43 39.45
N VAL A 194 17.64 -17.56 39.93
CA VAL A 194 16.70 -16.44 40.01
C VAL A 194 17.10 -15.54 41.18
N THR A 195 17.26 -14.25 40.91
CA THR A 195 17.75 -13.25 41.88
C THR A 195 16.66 -12.30 42.36
N SER A 196 15.55 -12.16 41.62
CA SER A 196 14.34 -11.48 42.08
C SER A 196 13.11 -11.98 41.35
N THR A 197 11.92 -11.79 41.94
CA THR A 197 10.61 -12.12 41.36
C THR A 197 9.72 -10.88 41.27
N ARG A 198 8.51 -11.01 40.72
CA ARG A 198 7.54 -9.91 40.63
C ARG A 198 7.04 -9.45 42.00
N GLY A 199 6.98 -10.34 42.97
CA GLY A 199 6.56 -10.10 44.34
C GLY A 199 7.73 -9.90 45.32
N ALA A 200 7.40 -9.63 46.58
CA ALA A 200 8.40 -9.43 47.65
C ALA A 200 8.98 -10.73 48.24
N PHE A 201 8.65 -11.89 47.66
CA PHE A 201 9.07 -13.21 48.14
C PHE A 201 10.14 -13.80 47.22
N LEU A 202 11.19 -14.42 47.77
CA LEU A 202 12.24 -15.08 46.99
C LEU A 202 11.84 -16.45 46.43
N ASN A 203 10.69 -17.00 46.84
CA ASN A 203 10.16 -18.24 46.27
C ASN A 203 9.82 -18.01 44.80
N SER A 204 10.60 -18.59 43.91
CA SER A 204 10.49 -18.40 42.45
C SER A 204 9.80 -19.58 41.79
N GLN A 205 9.14 -19.35 40.65
CA GLN A 205 8.51 -20.39 39.84
C GLN A 205 8.85 -20.20 38.35
N LEU A 206 8.96 -21.30 37.61
CA LEU A 206 9.12 -21.37 36.16
C LEU A 206 8.39 -22.61 35.64
N SER A 207 7.77 -22.55 34.47
CA SER A 207 7.23 -23.75 33.80
C SER A 207 8.31 -24.42 32.96
N SER A 208 9.17 -23.64 32.29
CA SER A 208 10.33 -24.13 31.55
C SER A 208 11.51 -23.16 31.63
N LEU A 209 12.71 -23.71 31.41
CA LEU A 209 13.99 -23.01 31.28
C LEU A 209 14.72 -23.60 30.07
N ARG A 210 14.93 -22.78 29.03
CA ARG A 210 15.66 -23.14 27.82
C ARG A 210 17.05 -22.52 27.81
N PHE A 211 18.08 -23.27 27.46
CA PHE A 211 19.43 -22.77 27.17
C PHE A 211 19.73 -22.87 25.68
N PHE A 212 20.27 -21.79 25.11
CA PHE A 212 20.67 -21.74 23.71
C PHE A 212 22.18 -22.01 23.57
N GLY A 213 22.58 -22.95 22.72
CA GLY A 213 23.97 -23.30 22.42
C GLY A 213 24.59 -22.47 21.28
N ASP A 214 25.77 -22.89 20.78
CA ASP A 214 26.26 -22.38 19.49
C ASP A 214 25.43 -23.04 18.36
N PRO A 215 24.98 -22.29 17.33
CA PRO A 215 24.25 -22.90 16.21
C PRO A 215 25.15 -23.87 15.44
N ILE A 216 24.56 -24.96 14.95
CA ILE A 216 25.26 -25.93 14.12
C ILE A 216 25.64 -25.27 12.79
N VAL A 217 26.93 -25.24 12.49
CA VAL A 217 27.43 -24.70 11.21
C VAL A 217 27.27 -25.74 10.11
N VAL A 218 26.51 -25.40 9.07
CA VAL A 218 26.31 -26.22 7.87
C VAL A 218 27.15 -25.64 6.73
N SER A 219 28.18 -26.35 6.32
CA SER A 219 29.15 -25.88 5.31
C SER A 219 29.16 -26.71 4.03
N THR A 220 28.51 -27.87 4.04
CA THR A 220 28.52 -28.82 2.93
C THR A 220 27.12 -29.34 2.62
N GLN A 221 26.94 -29.86 1.40
CA GLN A 221 25.70 -30.53 1.00
C GLN A 221 25.35 -31.70 1.92
N ASP A 222 26.32 -32.53 2.33
CA ASP A 222 26.05 -33.70 3.17
C ASP A 222 25.57 -33.30 4.57
N GLU A 223 26.12 -32.23 5.15
CA GLU A 223 25.65 -31.67 6.43
C GLU A 223 24.23 -31.10 6.31
N LEU A 224 23.91 -30.43 5.19
CA LEU A 224 22.55 -29.94 4.93
C LEU A 224 21.56 -31.11 4.82
N MET A 225 21.93 -32.15 4.07
CA MET A 225 21.12 -33.36 3.88
C MET A 225 20.95 -34.20 5.14
N ALA A 226 21.80 -34.01 6.16
CA ALA A 226 21.67 -34.69 7.44
C ALA A 226 20.51 -34.15 8.29
N ILE A 227 20.09 -32.89 8.05
CA ILE A 227 18.97 -32.27 8.75
C ILE A 227 17.67 -33.00 8.36
N GLY A 228 16.91 -33.45 9.36
CA GLY A 228 15.67 -34.19 9.14
C GLY A 228 15.84 -35.70 8.90
N THR A 229 17.08 -36.22 8.88
CA THR A 229 17.31 -37.69 8.86
C THR A 229 16.98 -38.35 10.20
N ASP A 230 17.04 -37.58 11.28
CA ASP A 230 16.56 -37.94 12.62
C ASP A 230 15.65 -36.80 13.12
N ALA A 231 14.50 -37.16 13.70
CA ALA A 231 13.55 -36.21 14.26
C ALA A 231 14.18 -35.27 15.30
N THR A 232 15.24 -35.70 16.01
CA THR A 232 15.96 -34.88 16.99
C THR A 232 16.75 -33.71 16.39
N THR A 233 16.90 -33.66 15.06
CA THR A 233 17.62 -32.60 14.35
C THR A 233 16.71 -31.46 13.92
N LEU A 234 15.40 -31.70 13.77
CA LEU A 234 14.46 -30.72 13.21
C LEU A 234 14.17 -29.50 14.11
N GLY A 235 14.42 -29.63 15.42
CA GLY A 235 14.22 -28.55 16.41
C GLY A 235 15.50 -27.81 16.80
N ARG A 236 16.61 -27.99 16.07
CA ARG A 236 17.91 -27.39 16.41
C ARG A 236 18.17 -26.08 15.65
N ASP A 237 19.15 -25.33 16.14
CA ASP A 237 19.59 -24.06 15.56
C ASP A 237 20.75 -24.28 14.58
N TYR A 238 20.62 -23.74 13.37
CA TYR A 238 21.55 -23.90 12.26
C TYR A 238 22.01 -22.56 11.71
N VAL A 239 23.26 -22.50 11.26
CA VAL A 239 23.81 -21.39 10.50
C VAL A 239 24.61 -21.88 9.30
N LEU A 240 24.46 -21.27 8.12
CA LEU A 240 25.31 -21.62 6.98
C LEU A 240 26.73 -21.06 7.17
N GLY A 241 27.73 -21.89 6.90
CA GLY A 241 29.14 -21.51 6.90
C GLY A 241 29.70 -21.15 5.52
N ASN A 242 29.06 -21.59 4.44
CA ASN A 242 29.45 -21.34 3.05
C ASN A 242 28.22 -21.39 2.13
N ASP A 243 28.39 -20.94 0.88
CA ASP A 243 27.45 -21.25 -0.19
C ASP A 243 27.46 -22.75 -0.49
N ILE A 244 26.28 -23.33 -0.70
CA ILE A 244 26.09 -24.75 -0.98
C ILE A 244 25.51 -24.91 -2.40
N VAL A 245 26.15 -25.76 -3.21
CA VAL A 245 25.68 -26.13 -4.55
C VAL A 245 25.19 -27.58 -4.51
N LEU A 246 23.95 -27.81 -4.91
CA LEU A 246 23.34 -29.14 -4.91
C LEU A 246 23.57 -29.84 -6.26
N ASP A 247 24.30 -30.97 -6.25
CA ASP A 247 24.73 -31.66 -7.48
C ASP A 247 23.82 -32.87 -7.80
N ASN A 248 22.74 -32.64 -8.56
CA ASN A 248 21.85 -33.67 -9.14
C ASN A 248 21.33 -34.74 -8.16
N LEU A 249 21.23 -34.40 -6.87
CA LEU A 249 20.55 -35.26 -5.91
C LEU A 249 19.04 -35.07 -6.09
N THR A 250 18.34 -36.14 -6.46
CA THR A 250 16.91 -36.23 -6.25
C THR A 250 16.67 -36.11 -4.73
N PRO A 251 15.89 -35.11 -4.27
CA PRO A 251 15.61 -34.94 -2.85
C PRO A 251 15.02 -36.23 -2.24
N ASN A 252 15.30 -36.51 -0.96
CA ASN A 252 14.67 -37.64 -0.28
C ASN A 252 13.16 -37.40 -0.25
N SER A 253 12.37 -38.30 -0.82
CA SER A 253 10.91 -38.16 -0.82
C SER A 253 10.38 -36.87 -1.50
N GLY A 254 11.20 -36.09 -2.22
CA GLY A 254 10.81 -34.82 -2.85
C GLY A 254 11.22 -33.53 -2.10
N TYR A 255 11.80 -33.65 -0.90
CA TYR A 255 12.27 -32.51 -0.08
C TYR A 255 13.73 -32.68 0.36
N TYR A 256 14.42 -31.57 0.65
CA TYR A 256 15.78 -31.61 1.21
C TYR A 256 15.76 -31.81 2.73
N ILE A 257 14.85 -31.11 3.42
CA ILE A 257 14.60 -31.21 4.87
C ILE A 257 13.11 -31.57 5.05
N GLY A 258 12.84 -32.88 5.10
CA GLY A 258 11.49 -33.43 5.30
C GLY A 258 11.29 -34.84 4.73
N ASP A 259 10.09 -35.40 4.89
CA ASP A 259 9.65 -36.72 4.42
C ASP A 259 8.20 -36.65 3.90
N CYS A 260 7.96 -36.95 2.61
CA CYS A 260 6.63 -36.88 2.02
C CYS A 260 5.60 -37.85 2.63
N CYS A 261 6.06 -38.85 3.38
CA CYS A 261 5.21 -39.88 3.96
C CYS A 261 4.90 -39.68 5.46
N ASN A 262 5.66 -38.82 6.14
CA ASN A 262 5.44 -38.43 7.53
C ASN A 262 5.69 -36.93 7.62
N ILE A 263 4.63 -36.12 7.82
CA ILE A 263 4.76 -34.66 7.92
C ILE A 263 5.85 -34.35 8.95
N THR A 264 6.98 -33.87 8.45
CA THR A 264 8.16 -33.56 9.25
C THR A 264 8.29 -32.07 9.26
N THR A 265 8.24 -31.53 10.47
CA THR A 265 8.15 -30.09 10.69
C THR A 265 9.48 -29.62 11.24
N PHE A 266 10.09 -28.64 10.57
CA PHE A 266 11.23 -27.93 11.14
C PHE A 266 10.73 -26.95 12.20
N THR A 267 11.24 -27.03 13.43
CA THR A 267 10.81 -26.19 14.57
C THR A 267 11.95 -25.38 15.18
N GLY A 268 13.15 -25.46 14.61
CA GLY A 268 14.34 -24.73 15.06
C GLY A 268 14.55 -23.37 14.39
N THR A 269 15.79 -22.90 14.40
CA THR A 269 16.21 -21.71 13.65
C THR A 269 17.19 -22.06 12.54
N PHE A 270 17.09 -21.37 11.41
CA PHE A 270 17.99 -21.53 10.28
C PHE A 270 18.45 -20.17 9.76
N ASP A 271 19.67 -19.78 10.06
CA ASP A 271 20.28 -18.55 9.58
C ASP A 271 21.19 -18.84 8.37
N GLY A 272 20.80 -18.32 7.21
CA GLY A 272 21.62 -18.43 6.01
C GLY A 272 22.90 -17.62 6.08
N ALA A 273 23.06 -16.67 7.02
CA ALA A 273 24.22 -15.77 7.11
C ALA A 273 24.58 -15.09 5.77
N ASN A 274 23.56 -14.83 4.94
CA ASN A 274 23.62 -14.34 3.55
C ASN A 274 24.22 -15.31 2.51
N HIS A 275 24.45 -16.57 2.87
CA HIS A 275 24.89 -17.60 1.94
C HIS A 275 23.78 -18.09 1.03
N THR A 276 24.20 -18.67 -0.09
CA THR A 276 23.31 -19.20 -1.12
C THR A 276 23.28 -20.72 -1.13
N ILE A 277 22.07 -21.30 -1.17
CA ILE A 277 21.86 -22.69 -1.57
C ILE A 277 21.34 -22.68 -3.01
N SER A 278 22.00 -23.42 -3.90
CA SER A 278 21.73 -23.38 -5.35
C SER A 278 21.48 -24.76 -5.94
N ASN A 279 20.85 -24.79 -7.12
CA ASN A 279 20.44 -25.99 -7.85
C ASN A 279 19.41 -26.86 -7.11
N LEU A 280 18.48 -26.23 -6.38
CA LEU A 280 17.38 -26.95 -5.76
C LEU A 280 16.50 -27.62 -6.84
N LEU A 281 16.18 -28.90 -6.67
CA LEU A 281 15.24 -29.65 -7.52
C LEU A 281 13.86 -29.84 -6.85
N GLY A 282 13.67 -29.27 -5.65
CA GLY A 282 12.47 -29.34 -4.83
C GLY A 282 12.54 -28.31 -3.69
N PRO A 283 11.49 -28.15 -2.88
CA PRO A 283 11.49 -27.26 -1.72
C PRO A 283 12.60 -27.62 -0.73
N LEU A 284 13.21 -26.61 -0.09
CA LEU A 284 14.21 -26.86 0.96
C LEU A 284 13.57 -27.53 2.18
N PHE A 285 12.45 -27.01 2.67
CA PHE A 285 11.70 -27.55 3.80
C PHE A 285 10.33 -28.06 3.36
N GLN A 286 9.83 -29.14 3.95
CA GLN A 286 8.43 -29.50 3.77
C GLN A 286 7.52 -28.50 4.49
N VAL A 287 7.61 -28.42 5.83
CA VAL A 287 6.85 -27.49 6.67
C VAL A 287 7.81 -26.77 7.63
N VAL A 288 7.62 -25.45 7.77
CA VAL A 288 8.32 -24.61 8.75
C VAL A 288 7.34 -24.24 9.86
N GLY A 289 7.65 -24.69 11.08
CA GLY A 289 6.89 -24.50 12.31
C GLY A 289 5.78 -25.51 12.52
N ASP A 290 5.53 -25.87 13.77
CA ASP A 290 4.47 -26.80 14.23
C ASP A 290 3.20 -26.08 14.68
N GLY A 291 3.24 -24.74 14.77
CA GLY A 291 2.16 -23.89 15.25
C GLY A 291 2.23 -23.59 16.74
N GLU A 292 3.19 -24.17 17.46
CA GLU A 292 3.38 -24.02 18.91
C GLU A 292 4.75 -23.41 19.24
N THR A 293 5.78 -23.83 18.51
CA THR A 293 7.18 -23.44 18.69
C THR A 293 7.56 -22.29 17.74
N PRO A 294 8.01 -21.13 18.25
CA PRO A 294 8.56 -20.07 17.41
C PRO A 294 9.70 -20.60 16.54
N THR A 295 9.52 -20.52 15.22
CA THR A 295 10.44 -21.10 14.23
C THR A 295 10.90 -19.99 13.30
N SER A 296 12.18 -19.93 12.93
CA SER A 296 12.66 -18.86 12.05
C SER A 296 13.65 -19.29 10.99
N ILE A 297 13.48 -18.75 9.79
CA ILE A 297 14.42 -18.86 8.67
C ILE A 297 14.86 -17.44 8.28
N THR A 298 16.16 -17.17 8.31
CA THR A 298 16.67 -15.80 8.11
C THR A 298 17.89 -15.72 7.19
N HIS A 299 18.11 -14.56 6.55
CA HIS A 299 19.31 -14.21 5.76
C HIS A 299 19.74 -15.28 4.76
N LEU A 300 18.81 -15.84 4.00
CA LEU A 300 19.05 -17.01 3.15
C LEU A 300 18.75 -16.72 1.68
N ASN A 301 19.68 -17.06 0.80
CA ASN A 301 19.49 -17.00 -0.64
C ASN A 301 19.23 -18.42 -1.20
N LEU A 302 18.19 -18.60 -1.99
CA LEU A 302 17.87 -19.86 -2.66
C LEU A 302 17.76 -19.66 -4.18
N SER A 303 18.31 -20.60 -4.95
CA SER A 303 18.17 -20.59 -6.41
C SER A 303 17.93 -21.98 -6.99
N THR A 304 17.01 -22.03 -7.96
CA THR A 304 16.68 -23.24 -8.73
C THR A 304 16.72 -22.95 -10.23
N ALA A 305 17.10 -23.96 -11.02
CA ALA A 305 17.02 -23.89 -12.47
C ALA A 305 15.58 -24.13 -12.95
N GLU A 306 14.94 -25.19 -12.45
CA GLU A 306 13.55 -25.56 -12.70
C GLU A 306 13.13 -26.56 -11.62
N VAL A 307 12.01 -26.29 -10.94
CA VAL A 307 11.37 -27.25 -10.04
C VAL A 307 10.11 -27.76 -10.72
N GLY A 308 10.15 -29.03 -11.14
CA GLY A 308 8.94 -29.78 -11.47
C GLY A 308 8.32 -30.26 -10.17
N LEU A 309 7.24 -29.61 -9.75
CA LEU A 309 6.75 -29.73 -8.39
C LEU A 309 5.86 -30.98 -8.22
N PRO A 310 5.96 -31.72 -7.11
CA PRO A 310 5.00 -32.77 -6.76
C PRO A 310 3.59 -32.18 -6.56
N ALA A 311 2.55 -33.02 -6.55
CA ALA A 311 1.13 -32.65 -6.56
C ALA A 311 0.58 -31.96 -5.27
N TYR A 312 1.41 -31.25 -4.50
CA TYR A 312 1.05 -30.58 -3.24
C TYR A 312 1.61 -29.13 -3.19
N TYR A 313 1.12 -28.30 -2.24
CA TYR A 313 1.48 -26.87 -2.08
C TYR A 313 2.95 -26.60 -2.34
N SER A 314 3.29 -25.54 -3.08
CA SER A 314 4.63 -25.44 -3.64
C SER A 314 5.31 -24.09 -3.39
N GLY A 315 6.54 -24.14 -2.88
CA GLY A 315 7.49 -23.04 -2.91
C GLY A 315 8.94 -23.49 -2.87
N ILE A 316 9.87 -22.60 -3.23
CA ILE A 316 11.32 -22.91 -3.27
C ILE A 316 11.86 -23.09 -1.85
N LEU A 317 11.41 -22.26 -0.90
CA LEU A 317 11.77 -22.43 0.51
C LEU A 317 10.95 -23.57 1.13
N THR A 318 9.62 -23.50 1.04
CA THR A 318 8.76 -24.46 1.74
C THR A 318 7.38 -24.63 1.11
N GLU A 319 6.67 -25.69 1.47
CA GLU A 319 5.25 -25.82 1.12
C GLU A 319 4.37 -24.96 2.03
N GLN A 320 4.65 -24.98 3.34
CA GLN A 320 3.79 -24.34 4.34
C GLN A 320 4.58 -23.68 5.48
N LEU A 321 4.16 -22.45 5.81
CA LEU A 321 4.50 -21.77 7.06
C LEU A 321 3.35 -21.98 8.06
N SER A 322 3.63 -22.60 9.20
CA SER A 322 2.66 -22.71 10.30
C SER A 322 2.62 -21.45 11.16
N GLU A 323 1.71 -21.41 12.13
CA GLU A 323 1.61 -20.32 13.10
C GLU A 323 2.96 -20.11 13.82
N LEU A 324 3.31 -18.85 14.15
CA LEU A 324 4.57 -18.46 14.81
C LEU A 324 5.85 -18.63 13.97
N SER A 325 5.74 -19.04 12.70
CA SER A 325 6.89 -19.08 11.79
C SER A 325 7.25 -17.70 11.25
N LEU A 326 8.55 -17.38 11.29
CA LEU A 326 9.12 -16.15 10.73
C LEU A 326 10.08 -16.47 9.57
N VAL A 327 9.80 -15.93 8.40
CA VAL A 327 10.73 -15.86 7.27
C VAL A 327 11.17 -14.41 7.14
N ASN A 328 12.46 -14.14 7.34
CA ASN A 328 12.99 -12.76 7.32
C ASN A 328 14.28 -12.65 6.51
N ASP A 329 14.34 -11.73 5.55
CA ASP A 329 15.52 -11.56 4.68
C ASP A 329 15.85 -12.84 3.90
N VAL A 330 14.82 -13.45 3.30
CA VAL A 330 14.97 -14.63 2.46
C VAL A 330 14.69 -14.27 1.00
N HIS A 331 15.61 -14.66 0.12
CA HIS A 331 15.54 -14.32 -1.30
C HIS A 331 15.56 -15.59 -2.15
N VAL A 332 14.54 -15.75 -2.99
CA VAL A 332 14.38 -16.95 -3.83
C VAL A 332 14.38 -16.57 -5.32
N SER A 333 14.95 -17.44 -6.16
CA SER A 333 14.93 -17.25 -7.61
C SER A 333 14.85 -18.57 -8.38
N GLY A 334 14.17 -18.55 -9.52
CA GLY A 334 14.12 -19.70 -10.42
C GLY A 334 12.78 -19.90 -11.12
N LYS A 335 12.58 -21.10 -11.65
CA LYS A 335 11.37 -21.47 -12.39
C LYS A 335 10.56 -22.53 -11.62
N LEU A 336 9.26 -22.28 -11.47
CA LEU A 336 8.28 -23.19 -10.87
C LEU A 336 7.35 -23.69 -11.99
N VAL A 337 7.27 -25.01 -12.18
CA VAL A 337 6.36 -25.64 -13.15
C VAL A 337 5.44 -26.59 -12.39
N GLN A 338 4.13 -26.35 -12.47
CA GLN A 338 3.14 -27.08 -11.68
C GLN A 338 2.47 -28.22 -12.45
N GLY A 339 2.18 -29.31 -11.70
CA GLY A 339 1.43 -30.47 -12.16
C GLY A 339 -0.10 -30.39 -11.96
N GLU A 340 -0.61 -30.13 -10.73
CA GLU A 340 -2.06 -30.13 -10.41
C GLU A 340 -2.43 -29.31 -9.12
N ASP A 341 -3.59 -28.64 -9.12
CA ASP A 341 -4.49 -28.13 -8.03
C ASP A 341 -3.87 -27.75 -6.65
N CYS A 342 -2.86 -26.86 -6.60
CA CYS A 342 -2.29 -26.41 -5.32
C CYS A 342 -1.80 -24.95 -5.34
N PRO A 343 -1.88 -24.22 -4.21
CA PRO A 343 -1.23 -22.93 -4.08
C PRO A 343 0.29 -22.97 -4.33
N VAL A 344 0.78 -22.05 -5.16
CA VAL A 344 2.18 -21.90 -5.53
C VAL A 344 2.68 -20.52 -5.16
N GLY A 345 3.85 -20.44 -4.55
CA GLY A 345 4.61 -19.19 -4.55
C GLY A 345 6.11 -19.36 -4.37
N GLY A 346 6.87 -18.31 -4.65
CA GLY A 346 8.34 -18.38 -4.65
C GLY A 346 8.91 -18.87 -3.32
N ILE A 347 8.47 -18.29 -2.21
CA ILE A 347 8.92 -18.69 -0.86
C ILE A 347 8.08 -19.87 -0.38
N ALA A 348 6.76 -19.71 -0.34
CA ALA A 348 5.87 -20.73 0.22
C ALA A 348 4.61 -20.94 -0.61
N GLY A 349 4.07 -22.15 -0.60
CA GLY A 349 2.72 -22.40 -1.13
C GLY A 349 1.64 -21.79 -0.23
N ARG A 350 1.74 -22.01 1.09
CA ARG A 350 0.77 -21.56 2.08
C ARG A 350 1.39 -20.96 3.34
N GLY A 351 0.74 -19.98 3.95
CA GLY A 351 1.10 -19.46 5.28
C GLY A 351 -0.12 -19.34 6.18
N LYS A 352 -0.07 -19.91 7.38
CA LYS A 352 -1.17 -19.86 8.35
C LYS A 352 -1.22 -18.53 9.11
N SER A 353 -2.25 -18.35 9.93
CA SER A 353 -2.39 -17.20 10.82
C SER A 353 -1.14 -17.03 11.70
N ASN A 354 -0.78 -15.78 12.02
CA ASN A 354 0.42 -15.45 12.81
C ASN A 354 1.77 -15.95 12.24
N SER A 355 1.82 -16.52 11.04
CA SER A 355 3.07 -16.63 10.28
C SER A 355 3.44 -15.25 9.71
N SER A 356 4.73 -15.02 9.48
CA SER A 356 5.23 -13.74 8.96
C SER A 356 6.29 -13.96 7.89
N ILE A 357 6.16 -13.23 6.78
CA ILE A 357 7.20 -13.04 5.77
C ILE A 357 7.59 -11.56 5.79
N ASP A 358 8.82 -11.27 6.19
CA ASP A 358 9.36 -9.90 6.28
C ASP A 358 10.64 -9.73 5.46
N ASN A 359 10.83 -8.54 4.90
CA ASN A 359 12.05 -8.15 4.17
C ASN A 359 12.53 -9.18 3.12
N SER A 360 11.60 -9.92 2.50
CA SER A 360 11.94 -11.08 1.68
C SER A 360 11.59 -10.83 0.21
N SER A 361 12.20 -11.58 -0.70
CA SER A 361 11.93 -11.38 -2.13
C SER A 361 11.92 -12.63 -2.98
N ALA A 362 11.15 -12.58 -4.08
CA ALA A 362 11.13 -13.61 -5.10
C ALA A 362 11.38 -13.02 -6.51
N ASP A 363 12.30 -13.61 -7.27
CA ASP A 363 12.45 -13.37 -8.72
C ASP A 363 12.20 -14.69 -9.46
N VAL A 364 10.93 -14.94 -9.81
CA VAL A 364 10.46 -16.26 -10.23
C VAL A 364 9.65 -16.24 -11.52
N THR A 365 9.79 -17.30 -12.31
CA THR A 365 8.87 -17.64 -13.40
C THR A 365 7.96 -18.77 -12.93
N ILE A 366 6.64 -18.61 -13.12
CA ILE A 366 5.62 -19.59 -12.74
C ILE A 366 4.85 -20.02 -14.00
N GLU A 367 4.93 -21.29 -14.35
CA GLU A 367 4.13 -21.91 -15.40
C GLU A 367 3.01 -22.73 -14.77
N LEU A 368 1.78 -22.26 -14.93
CA LEU A 368 0.58 -22.85 -14.33
C LEU A 368 -0.07 -23.89 -15.26
N GLY A 369 -0.67 -24.92 -14.64
CA GLY A 369 -1.37 -26.00 -15.34
C GLY A 369 -2.80 -25.59 -15.73
N ALA A 370 -3.62 -26.55 -16.17
CA ALA A 370 -5.03 -26.32 -16.53
C ALA A 370 -6.01 -26.48 -15.34
N THR A 371 -5.48 -26.46 -14.11
CA THR A 371 -6.20 -26.74 -12.86
C THR A 371 -6.49 -25.46 -12.07
N ASN A 372 -7.19 -25.56 -10.94
CA ASN A 372 -7.48 -24.41 -10.09
C ASN A 372 -6.26 -24.08 -9.21
N ASP A 373 -5.42 -23.20 -9.73
CA ASP A 373 -4.15 -22.85 -9.10
C ASP A 373 -4.21 -21.45 -8.46
N ASP A 374 -3.98 -21.37 -7.15
CA ASP A 374 -3.71 -20.10 -6.47
C ASP A 374 -2.22 -19.79 -6.62
N ALA A 375 -1.86 -18.69 -7.28
CA ALA A 375 -0.46 -18.41 -7.58
C ALA A 375 -0.07 -17.03 -7.10
N GLY A 376 1.05 -16.94 -6.37
CA GLY A 376 1.66 -15.67 -5.97
C GLY A 376 3.16 -15.70 -6.17
N GLY A 377 3.76 -14.62 -6.63
CA GLY A 377 5.23 -14.57 -6.80
C GLY A 377 6.00 -14.88 -5.53
N LEU A 378 5.52 -14.39 -4.38
CA LEU A 378 6.13 -14.62 -3.08
C LEU A 378 5.49 -15.81 -2.36
N ILE A 379 4.17 -15.88 -2.31
CA ILE A 379 3.42 -16.91 -1.59
C ILE A 379 2.08 -17.21 -2.27
N GLY A 380 1.64 -18.47 -2.29
CA GLY A 380 0.37 -18.86 -2.92
C GLY A 380 -0.87 -18.35 -2.18
N SER A 381 -1.05 -18.75 -0.92
CA SER A 381 -2.15 -18.29 -0.05
C SER A 381 -1.68 -18.00 1.37
N THR A 382 -2.24 -16.98 2.04
CA THR A 382 -1.95 -16.78 3.46
C THR A 382 -3.03 -16.07 4.27
N SER A 383 -3.19 -16.50 5.53
CA SER A 383 -3.84 -15.76 6.63
C SER A 383 -2.84 -15.06 7.56
N GLY A 384 -1.56 -15.11 7.22
CA GLY A 384 -0.45 -14.49 7.96
C GLY A 384 -0.12 -13.08 7.49
N ASN A 385 1.07 -12.60 7.87
CA ASN A 385 1.54 -11.25 7.59
C ASN A 385 2.61 -11.24 6.51
N ILE A 386 2.54 -10.27 5.61
CA ILE A 386 3.58 -9.96 4.63
C ILE A 386 3.97 -8.50 4.78
N SER A 387 5.25 -8.24 5.08
CA SER A 387 5.77 -6.89 5.19
C SER A 387 7.08 -6.72 4.44
N ASN A 388 7.32 -5.50 3.94
CA ASN A 388 8.59 -5.09 3.34
C ASN A 388 9.11 -6.05 2.24
N SER A 389 8.21 -6.72 1.53
CA SER A 389 8.56 -7.86 0.67
C SER A 389 8.21 -7.62 -0.79
N PHE A 390 9.00 -8.23 -1.68
CA PHE A 390 8.98 -7.89 -3.11
C PHE A 390 8.94 -9.11 -4.02
N ALA A 391 8.09 -9.08 -5.04
CA ALA A 391 8.07 -10.12 -6.07
C ALA A 391 8.29 -9.54 -7.47
N LYS A 392 9.20 -10.17 -8.22
CA LYS A 392 9.35 -9.98 -9.66
C LYS A 392 8.96 -11.28 -10.35
N VAL A 393 7.94 -11.21 -11.19
CA VAL A 393 7.29 -12.43 -11.70
C VAL A 393 7.11 -12.45 -13.20
N ILE A 394 7.17 -13.65 -13.76
CA ILE A 394 6.55 -13.98 -15.04
C ILE A 394 5.61 -15.14 -14.76
N ILE A 395 4.30 -14.90 -14.83
CA ILE A 395 3.29 -15.95 -14.63
C ILE A 395 2.57 -16.19 -15.96
N SER A 396 2.50 -17.44 -16.38
CA SER A 396 1.81 -17.85 -17.62
C SER A 396 1.16 -19.22 -17.45
N GLY A 397 0.10 -19.51 -18.20
CA GLY A 397 -0.52 -20.83 -18.21
C GLY A 397 -2.03 -20.78 -18.49
N ASP A 398 -2.66 -21.96 -18.46
CA ASP A 398 -4.09 -22.15 -18.70
C ASP A 398 -4.91 -22.28 -17.39
N ALA A 399 -4.36 -21.79 -16.27
CA ALA A 399 -4.92 -22.02 -14.95
C ALA A 399 -6.21 -21.24 -14.71
N VAL A 400 -7.06 -21.86 -13.89
CA VAL A 400 -8.40 -21.37 -13.56
C VAL A 400 -8.49 -21.12 -12.05
N GLY A 401 -7.78 -20.10 -11.54
CA GLY A 401 -7.65 -19.85 -10.10
C GLY A 401 -7.47 -18.38 -9.69
N LYS A 402 -6.68 -18.13 -8.64
CA LYS A 402 -6.49 -16.80 -8.03
C LYS A 402 -5.02 -16.41 -8.13
N ILE A 403 -4.72 -15.52 -9.08
CA ILE A 403 -3.36 -15.26 -9.53
C ILE A 403 -2.96 -13.84 -9.15
N GLY A 404 -1.96 -13.71 -8.29
CA GLY A 404 -1.37 -12.46 -7.85
C GLY A 404 0.11 -12.36 -8.19
N GLY A 405 0.62 -11.15 -8.44
CA GLY A 405 2.07 -10.98 -8.63
C GLY A 405 2.89 -11.16 -7.35
N LEU A 406 2.32 -10.87 -6.17
CA LEU A 406 2.93 -11.12 -4.86
C LEU A 406 2.28 -12.32 -4.17
N LEU A 407 0.95 -12.34 -4.11
CA LEU A 407 0.16 -13.28 -3.34
C LEU A 407 -1.07 -13.75 -4.13
N GLY A 408 -1.32 -15.05 -4.24
CA GLY A 408 -2.55 -15.54 -4.88
C GLY A 408 -3.79 -15.17 -4.07
N THR A 409 -3.86 -15.67 -2.83
CA THR A 409 -5.01 -15.49 -1.93
C THR A 409 -4.63 -14.86 -0.59
N ALA A 410 -5.18 -13.69 -0.29
CA ALA A 410 -5.15 -13.08 1.04
C ALA A 410 -6.40 -13.51 1.83
N GLU A 411 -6.22 -14.41 2.80
CA GLU A 411 -7.29 -14.95 3.64
C GLU A 411 -7.63 -13.97 4.79
N GLN A 412 -8.71 -14.28 5.50
CA GLN A 412 -9.24 -13.49 6.62
C GLN A 412 -8.17 -13.08 7.62
N GLY A 413 -8.10 -11.77 7.91
CA GLY A 413 -7.19 -11.23 8.92
C GLY A 413 -5.73 -11.08 8.49
N SER A 414 -5.37 -11.50 7.27
CA SER A 414 -4.02 -11.28 6.73
C SER A 414 -3.70 -9.80 6.60
N THR A 415 -2.42 -9.46 6.75
CA THR A 415 -1.92 -8.09 6.55
C THR A 415 -0.82 -8.06 5.51
N ILE A 416 -0.92 -7.13 4.56
CA ILE A 416 0.07 -6.92 3.50
C ILE A 416 0.47 -5.45 3.51
N ILE A 417 1.70 -5.18 3.94
CA ILE A 417 2.19 -3.83 4.22
C ILE A 417 3.51 -3.57 3.52
N ASN A 418 3.71 -2.36 2.98
CA ASN A 418 4.99 -1.93 2.39
C ASN A 418 5.60 -2.94 1.42
N SER A 419 4.76 -3.57 0.60
CA SER A 419 5.15 -4.69 -0.25
C SER A 419 4.80 -4.39 -1.71
N ALA A 420 5.56 -4.96 -2.64
CA ALA A 420 5.38 -4.65 -4.05
C ALA A 420 5.61 -5.82 -5.01
N SER A 421 5.00 -5.71 -6.18
CA SER A 421 5.15 -6.66 -7.28
C SER A 421 5.47 -5.99 -8.61
N SER A 422 6.20 -6.70 -9.47
CA SER A 422 6.53 -6.27 -10.83
C SER A 422 6.64 -7.45 -11.78
N GLY A 423 6.52 -7.20 -13.09
CA GLY A 423 6.65 -8.24 -14.11
C GLY A 423 5.41 -8.40 -14.98
N THR A 424 5.09 -9.63 -15.38
CA THR A 424 4.00 -9.92 -16.33
C THR A 424 3.18 -11.12 -15.90
N ILE A 425 1.86 -11.03 -16.07
CA ILE A 425 0.92 -12.13 -15.94
C ILE A 425 0.17 -12.29 -17.27
N ASP A 426 0.28 -13.46 -17.89
CA ASP A 426 -0.42 -13.81 -19.12
C ASP A 426 -1.36 -14.99 -18.90
N GLY A 427 -2.64 -14.69 -18.75
CA GLY A 427 -3.74 -15.63 -18.56
C GLY A 427 -4.65 -15.67 -19.77
N SER A 428 -4.10 -15.68 -20.99
CA SER A 428 -4.87 -15.69 -22.25
C SER A 428 -5.52 -17.04 -22.59
N GLY A 429 -5.35 -18.06 -21.76
CA GLY A 429 -6.02 -19.37 -21.88
C GLY A 429 -7.54 -19.30 -21.74
N PRO A 430 -8.27 -20.41 -21.96
CA PRO A 430 -9.73 -20.49 -21.82
C PRO A 430 -10.16 -20.46 -20.34
N ASN A 431 -9.94 -19.31 -19.69
CA ASN A 431 -9.96 -19.15 -18.24
C ASN A 431 -11.33 -18.65 -17.76
N GLN A 432 -12.24 -19.56 -17.41
CA GLN A 432 -13.55 -19.15 -16.87
C GLN A 432 -13.45 -18.79 -15.38
N GLY A 433 -13.79 -17.56 -15.00
CA GLY A 433 -13.95 -17.15 -13.60
C GLY A 433 -12.66 -16.98 -12.81
N THR A 434 -11.53 -16.73 -13.48
CA THR A 434 -10.21 -16.53 -12.86
C THR A 434 -10.01 -15.09 -12.38
N TYR A 435 -9.35 -14.91 -11.24
CA TYR A 435 -9.10 -13.60 -10.64
C TYR A 435 -7.62 -13.24 -10.77
N PHE A 436 -7.32 -12.14 -11.43
CA PHE A 436 -5.96 -11.67 -11.67
C PHE A 436 -5.71 -10.35 -10.96
N GLY A 437 -4.72 -10.34 -10.09
CA GLY A 437 -4.24 -9.14 -9.41
C GLY A 437 -2.77 -8.91 -9.68
N GLY A 438 -2.36 -7.68 -9.95
CA GLY A 438 -0.93 -7.41 -10.09
C GLY A 438 -0.18 -7.63 -8.76
N LEU A 439 -0.81 -7.41 -7.61
CA LEU A 439 -0.30 -7.73 -6.28
C LEU A 439 -0.99 -8.97 -5.69
N VAL A 440 -2.32 -8.94 -5.57
CA VAL A 440 -3.13 -9.98 -4.90
C VAL A 440 -4.23 -10.49 -5.83
N GLY A 441 -4.30 -11.78 -6.11
CA GLY A 441 -5.38 -12.35 -6.93
C GLY A 441 -6.75 -12.16 -6.30
N TYR A 442 -6.90 -12.63 -5.06
CA TYR A 442 -8.14 -12.57 -4.29
C TYR A 442 -7.89 -12.19 -2.84
N SER A 443 -8.70 -11.29 -2.29
CA SER A 443 -8.60 -10.78 -0.93
C SER A 443 -9.92 -10.91 -0.19
N GLN A 444 -9.89 -11.52 1.00
CA GLN A 444 -11.05 -11.77 1.83
C GLN A 444 -10.80 -11.25 3.25
N GLY A 445 -11.40 -10.12 3.62
CA GLY A 445 -11.23 -9.52 4.96
C GLY A 445 -9.78 -9.18 5.33
N ALA A 446 -8.94 -8.87 4.34
CA ALA A 446 -7.52 -8.56 4.54
C ALA A 446 -7.26 -7.05 4.68
N THR A 447 -6.14 -6.69 5.29
CA THR A 447 -5.64 -5.30 5.30
C THR A 447 -4.46 -5.15 4.36
N ILE A 448 -4.60 -4.34 3.32
CA ILE A 448 -3.59 -4.09 2.29
C ILE A 448 -3.26 -2.61 2.31
N THR A 449 -2.04 -2.24 2.71
CA THR A 449 -1.69 -0.83 2.93
C THR A 449 -0.26 -0.49 2.51
N THR A 450 -0.09 0.66 1.85
CA THR A 450 1.24 1.12 1.40
C THR A 450 1.89 0.10 0.45
N THR A 451 1.12 -0.42 -0.50
CA THR A 451 1.58 -1.45 -1.43
C THR A 451 1.60 -0.95 -2.86
N SER A 452 2.41 -1.58 -3.72
CA SER A 452 2.44 -1.18 -5.13
C SER A 452 2.57 -2.35 -6.10
N SER A 453 2.01 -2.19 -7.30
CA SER A 453 2.15 -3.15 -8.39
C SER A 453 2.42 -2.45 -9.71
N SER A 454 3.43 -2.92 -10.43
CA SER A 454 3.71 -2.53 -11.82
C SER A 454 3.53 -3.68 -12.81
N VAL A 455 2.85 -4.75 -12.40
CA VAL A 455 2.66 -5.97 -13.19
C VAL A 455 1.75 -5.70 -14.38
N GLN A 456 2.20 -6.04 -15.59
CA GLN A 456 1.35 -6.00 -16.79
C GLN A 456 0.50 -7.26 -16.83
N ILE A 457 -0.81 -7.13 -17.07
CA ILE A 457 -1.74 -8.24 -17.03
C ILE A 457 -2.49 -8.33 -18.36
N ASN A 458 -2.46 -9.51 -18.98
CA ASN A 458 -3.21 -9.85 -20.18
C ASN A 458 -4.04 -11.12 -19.94
N THR A 459 -5.34 -11.10 -20.20
CA THR A 459 -6.23 -12.24 -19.89
C THR A 459 -7.24 -12.53 -20.99
N GLY A 460 -7.76 -13.77 -20.98
CA GLY A 460 -8.83 -14.23 -21.84
C GLY A 460 -10.22 -13.72 -21.43
N GLN A 461 -11.25 -14.42 -21.93
CA GLN A 461 -12.66 -14.15 -21.60
C GLN A 461 -12.97 -14.51 -20.14
N ASP A 462 -14.11 -14.03 -19.62
CA ASP A 462 -14.67 -14.39 -18.30
C ASP A 462 -13.74 -14.18 -17.08
N SER A 463 -12.74 -13.30 -17.22
CA SER A 463 -11.75 -12.99 -16.18
C SER A 463 -12.10 -11.71 -15.40
N ILE A 464 -11.70 -11.66 -14.13
CA ILE A 464 -11.78 -10.45 -13.29
C ILE A 464 -10.37 -9.98 -13.01
N VAL A 465 -10.05 -8.75 -13.40
CA VAL A 465 -8.68 -8.27 -13.41
C VAL A 465 -8.55 -6.93 -12.72
N GLY A 466 -7.60 -6.83 -11.80
CA GLY A 466 -7.16 -5.58 -11.20
C GLY A 466 -5.65 -5.40 -11.26
N GLY A 467 -5.18 -4.19 -11.58
CA GLY A 467 -3.74 -3.91 -11.61
C GLY A 467 -3.05 -4.06 -10.23
N LEU A 468 -3.80 -3.98 -9.13
CA LEU A 468 -3.36 -4.35 -7.78
C LEU A 468 -4.07 -5.60 -7.27
N ILE A 469 -5.41 -5.63 -7.27
CA ILE A 469 -6.21 -6.72 -6.70
C ILE A 469 -7.25 -7.21 -7.69
N GLY A 470 -7.33 -8.52 -7.97
CA GLY A 470 -8.38 -9.06 -8.82
C GLY A 470 -9.77 -8.90 -8.21
N TRP A 471 -10.01 -9.60 -7.09
CA TRP A 471 -11.26 -9.56 -6.35
C TRP A 471 -11.01 -9.26 -4.87
N ALA A 472 -11.77 -8.35 -4.29
CA ALA A 472 -11.75 -8.04 -2.86
C ALA A 472 -13.16 -8.20 -2.26
N GLU A 473 -13.27 -8.87 -1.13
CA GLU A 473 -14.54 -8.95 -0.40
C GLU A 473 -14.34 -8.96 1.10
N LYS A 474 -15.44 -8.81 1.83
CA LYS A 474 -15.46 -9.04 3.27
C LYS A 474 -15.25 -10.52 3.61
N SER A 475 -14.96 -10.82 4.87
CA SER A 475 -14.82 -12.19 5.36
C SER A 475 -16.16 -12.97 5.34
N PRO A 476 -16.12 -14.31 5.24
CA PRO A 476 -17.33 -15.14 5.10
C PRO A 476 -18.25 -15.08 6.31
N ASP A 477 -17.68 -14.78 7.48
CA ASP A 477 -18.37 -14.63 8.76
C ASP A 477 -18.83 -13.19 9.03
N ASP A 478 -18.65 -12.28 8.07
CA ASP A 478 -19.00 -10.85 8.17
C ASP A 478 -18.29 -10.10 9.32
N SER A 479 -17.18 -10.64 9.83
CA SER A 479 -16.44 -10.03 10.95
C SER A 479 -15.46 -8.94 10.50
N THR A 480 -14.98 -8.99 9.25
CA THR A 480 -13.93 -8.09 8.74
C THR A 480 -14.15 -7.73 7.27
N SER A 481 -14.06 -6.44 6.93
CA SER A 481 -14.07 -5.96 5.55
C SER A 481 -12.64 -5.86 5.01
N THR A 482 -12.44 -6.07 3.70
CA THR A 482 -11.14 -5.77 3.08
C THR A 482 -10.89 -4.26 3.10
N LEU A 483 -9.71 -3.86 3.60
CA LEU A 483 -9.24 -2.47 3.65
C LEU A 483 -8.05 -2.28 2.71
N ILE A 484 -8.20 -1.38 1.73
CA ILE A 484 -7.13 -0.96 0.83
C ILE A 484 -6.82 0.51 1.10
N SER A 485 -5.55 0.82 1.41
CA SER A 485 -5.15 2.21 1.61
C SER A 485 -3.73 2.53 1.15
N ASN A 486 -3.52 3.75 0.65
CA ASN A 486 -2.19 4.25 0.28
C ASN A 486 -1.47 3.36 -0.75
N SER A 487 -2.23 2.75 -1.67
CA SER A 487 -1.69 1.78 -2.63
C SER A 487 -1.65 2.31 -4.06
N PHE A 488 -0.72 1.79 -4.85
CA PHE A 488 -0.40 2.30 -6.18
C PHE A 488 -0.34 1.19 -7.24
N ALA A 489 -1.04 1.38 -8.36
CA ALA A 489 -0.96 0.48 -9.51
C ALA A 489 -0.55 1.24 -10.79
N SER A 490 0.46 0.73 -11.49
CA SER A 490 0.91 1.28 -12.78
C SER A 490 1.01 0.26 -13.91
N GLY A 491 0.66 -0.99 -13.62
CA GLY A 491 0.58 -2.05 -14.62
C GLY A 491 -0.56 -1.81 -15.61
N ALA A 492 -0.35 -2.02 -16.91
CA ALA A 492 -1.48 -2.02 -17.85
C ALA A 492 -2.29 -3.31 -17.69
N VAL A 493 -3.60 -3.19 -17.84
CA VAL A 493 -4.58 -4.27 -17.74
C VAL A 493 -5.28 -4.42 -19.07
N THR A 494 -5.13 -5.58 -19.70
CA THR A 494 -5.92 -5.98 -20.88
C THR A 494 -6.74 -7.19 -20.50
N ASN A 495 -8.04 -7.00 -20.36
CA ASN A 495 -9.01 -8.04 -20.04
C ASN A 495 -9.98 -8.22 -21.21
N HIS A 496 -10.24 -9.46 -21.60
CA HIS A 496 -11.28 -9.78 -22.58
C HIS A 496 -12.55 -10.36 -21.93
N GLY A 497 -12.73 -10.17 -20.62
CA GLY A 497 -13.87 -10.61 -19.82
C GLY A 497 -14.65 -9.49 -19.12
N ASP A 498 -15.21 -9.83 -17.95
CA ASP A 498 -16.32 -9.11 -17.31
C ASP A 498 -15.91 -7.82 -16.60
N LYS A 499 -14.82 -7.84 -15.82
CA LYS A 499 -14.52 -6.77 -14.86
C LYS A 499 -13.04 -6.44 -14.89
N ALA A 500 -12.71 -5.19 -15.23
CA ALA A 500 -11.35 -4.71 -15.35
C ALA A 500 -11.18 -3.39 -14.59
N GLY A 501 -10.23 -3.38 -13.66
CA GLY A 501 -9.86 -2.21 -12.87
C GLY A 501 -8.37 -1.92 -12.94
N GLY A 502 -7.96 -0.66 -13.02
CA GLY A 502 -6.54 -0.32 -12.91
C GLY A 502 -5.96 -0.57 -11.52
N LEU A 503 -6.79 -0.49 -10.46
CA LEU A 503 -6.44 -0.92 -9.10
C LEU A 503 -7.13 -2.24 -8.74
N ILE A 504 -8.47 -2.29 -8.82
CA ILE A 504 -9.27 -3.43 -8.33
C ILE A 504 -10.29 -3.88 -9.39
N GLY A 505 -10.32 -5.17 -9.73
CA GLY A 505 -11.31 -5.70 -10.68
C GLY A 505 -12.73 -5.68 -10.12
N TYR A 506 -12.93 -6.33 -8.97
CA TYR A 506 -14.21 -6.37 -8.23
C TYR A 506 -13.99 -6.12 -6.74
N ILE A 507 -14.88 -5.35 -6.11
CA ILE A 507 -14.89 -5.18 -4.66
C ILE A 507 -16.31 -5.25 -4.07
N ASP A 508 -16.52 -6.07 -3.04
CA ASP A 508 -17.77 -6.16 -2.25
C ASP A 508 -17.53 -5.78 -0.77
N LYS A 509 -18.28 -4.78 -0.27
CA LYS A 509 -18.27 -4.36 1.15
C LYS A 509 -16.88 -4.04 1.70
N GLY A 510 -16.03 -3.42 0.87
CA GLY A 510 -14.68 -3.00 1.25
C GLY A 510 -14.55 -1.50 1.46
N THR A 511 -13.32 -1.06 1.74
CA THR A 511 -12.95 0.36 1.74
C THR A 511 -11.68 0.57 0.92
N VAL A 512 -11.72 1.55 0.01
CA VAL A 512 -10.57 2.00 -0.77
C VAL A 512 -10.30 3.46 -0.43
N SER A 513 -9.08 3.76 0.00
CA SER A 513 -8.69 5.13 0.33
C SER A 513 -7.30 5.49 -0.15
N ASN A 514 -7.07 6.76 -0.49
CA ASN A 514 -5.73 7.29 -0.81
C ASN A 514 -4.97 6.46 -1.84
N SER A 515 -5.67 5.87 -2.81
CA SER A 515 -5.07 4.92 -3.75
C SER A 515 -5.09 5.47 -5.17
N VAL A 516 -4.08 5.10 -5.96
CA VAL A 516 -3.85 5.68 -7.28
C VAL A 516 -3.60 4.58 -8.31
N ALA A 517 -4.30 4.66 -9.44
CA ALA A 517 -4.07 3.81 -10.61
C ALA A 517 -3.69 4.67 -11.83
N ILE A 518 -2.59 4.32 -12.50
CA ILE A 518 -2.11 5.06 -13.68
C ILE A 518 -1.91 4.19 -14.92
N GLY A 519 -2.04 2.87 -14.79
CA GLY A 519 -1.94 1.95 -15.93
C GLY A 519 -3.17 2.04 -16.83
N ASP A 520 -2.98 1.83 -18.13
CA ASP A 520 -4.08 1.76 -19.08
C ASP A 520 -4.93 0.50 -18.83
N VAL A 521 -6.25 0.59 -19.03
CA VAL A 521 -7.21 -0.47 -18.76
C VAL A 521 -8.10 -0.69 -19.98
N SER A 522 -8.07 -1.90 -20.55
CA SER A 522 -8.98 -2.33 -21.60
C SER A 522 -9.82 -3.50 -21.10
N GLY A 523 -11.14 -3.47 -21.34
CA GLY A 523 -12.10 -4.50 -20.92
C GLY A 523 -13.36 -4.52 -21.81
N TYR A 524 -14.33 -5.41 -21.53
CA TYR A 524 -15.61 -5.41 -22.26
C TYR A 524 -16.79 -4.87 -21.44
N LEU A 525 -17.14 -5.50 -20.30
CA LEU A 525 -18.38 -5.20 -19.58
C LEU A 525 -18.22 -4.08 -18.54
N ASN A 526 -17.47 -4.29 -17.46
CA ASN A 526 -17.26 -3.31 -16.38
C ASN A 526 -15.81 -2.87 -16.37
N VAL A 527 -15.53 -1.66 -16.86
CA VAL A 527 -14.17 -1.18 -17.02
C VAL A 527 -14.00 0.14 -16.28
N GLY A 528 -13.10 0.15 -15.30
CA GLY A 528 -12.79 1.32 -14.49
C GLY A 528 -11.29 1.60 -14.42
N GLY A 529 -10.89 2.86 -14.47
CA GLY A 529 -9.48 3.21 -14.28
C GLY A 529 -8.96 2.91 -12.87
N LEU A 530 -9.82 2.94 -11.84
CA LEU A 530 -9.51 2.49 -10.48
C LEU A 530 -10.21 1.16 -10.18
N VAL A 531 -11.53 1.10 -10.29
CA VAL A 531 -12.33 -0.08 -9.91
C VAL A 531 -13.24 -0.51 -11.06
N GLY A 532 -13.17 -1.77 -11.49
CA GLY A 532 -14.07 -2.28 -12.53
C GLY A 532 -15.52 -2.29 -12.05
N TYR A 533 -15.79 -3.05 -11.00
CA TYR A 533 -17.10 -3.16 -10.37
C TYR A 533 -17.00 -3.03 -8.85
N SER A 534 -17.86 -2.21 -8.26
CA SER A 534 -17.93 -1.97 -6.82
C SER A 534 -19.33 -2.27 -6.31
N GLU A 535 -19.44 -3.14 -5.30
CA GLU A 535 -20.67 -3.42 -4.56
C GLU A 535 -20.54 -2.92 -3.12
N SER A 536 -21.45 -2.05 -2.71
CA SER A 536 -21.61 -1.62 -1.32
C SER A 536 -20.31 -1.19 -0.62
N THR A 537 -19.47 -0.45 -1.35
CA THR A 537 -18.08 -0.13 -0.97
C THR A 537 -17.89 1.36 -0.79
N ASN A 538 -17.00 1.75 0.12
CA ASN A 538 -16.60 3.14 0.31
C ASN A 538 -15.29 3.43 -0.42
N ILE A 539 -15.32 4.41 -1.34
CA ILE A 539 -14.15 4.85 -2.11
C ILE A 539 -13.92 6.33 -1.82
N GLN A 540 -12.74 6.67 -1.33
CA GLN A 540 -12.40 8.06 -1.01
C GLN A 540 -10.98 8.45 -1.36
N MET A 541 -10.77 9.73 -1.68
CA MET A 541 -9.43 10.31 -1.89
C MET A 541 -8.58 9.51 -2.88
N SER A 542 -9.20 8.93 -3.91
CA SER A 542 -8.54 8.02 -4.84
C SER A 542 -8.57 8.57 -6.26
N SER A 543 -7.60 8.18 -7.09
CA SER A 543 -7.49 8.73 -8.44
C SER A 543 -7.09 7.71 -9.50
N ALA A 544 -7.54 7.96 -10.73
CA ALA A 544 -7.20 7.19 -11.91
C ALA A 544 -6.73 8.11 -13.07
N GLN A 545 -5.65 7.72 -13.76
CA GLN A 545 -5.06 8.55 -14.83
C GLN A 545 -4.83 7.82 -16.15
N GLY A 546 -4.85 6.48 -16.15
CA GLY A 546 -4.64 5.67 -17.35
C GLY A 546 -5.77 5.80 -18.36
N HIS A 547 -5.49 5.51 -19.62
CA HIS A 547 -6.52 5.41 -20.65
C HIS A 547 -7.43 4.21 -20.37
N VAL A 548 -8.74 4.39 -20.48
CA VAL A 548 -9.75 3.37 -20.21
C VAL A 548 -10.55 3.09 -21.47
N SER A 549 -10.59 1.84 -21.92
CA SER A 549 -11.39 1.42 -23.08
C SER A 549 -12.32 0.24 -22.77
N GLY A 550 -13.59 0.33 -23.18
CA GLY A 550 -14.53 -0.77 -23.00
C GLY A 550 -15.88 -0.62 -23.71
N SER A 551 -16.76 -1.61 -23.56
CA SER A 551 -17.93 -1.77 -24.45
C SER A 551 -19.30 -1.63 -23.77
N LYS A 552 -19.42 -1.67 -22.44
CA LYS A 552 -20.74 -1.51 -21.77
C LYS A 552 -20.77 -0.48 -20.66
N TYR A 553 -20.18 -0.76 -19.51
CA TYR A 553 -20.12 0.12 -18.34
C TYR A 553 -18.68 0.58 -18.15
N VAL A 554 -18.38 1.77 -18.67
CA VAL A 554 -17.01 2.28 -18.73
C VAL A 554 -16.91 3.59 -17.96
N GLY A 555 -15.99 3.67 -17.01
CA GLY A 555 -15.72 4.86 -16.22
C GLY A 555 -14.23 5.14 -16.06
N GLY A 556 -13.83 6.42 -16.11
CA GLY A 556 -12.44 6.78 -15.87
C GLY A 556 -11.94 6.42 -14.47
N LEU A 557 -12.81 6.34 -13.47
CA LEU A 557 -12.52 5.86 -12.12
C LEU A 557 -13.22 4.52 -11.85
N ILE A 558 -14.54 4.44 -12.02
CA ILE A 558 -15.34 3.26 -11.66
C ILE A 558 -16.19 2.82 -12.86
N GLY A 559 -16.12 1.55 -13.28
CA GLY A 559 -17.01 1.05 -14.33
C GLY A 559 -18.47 1.03 -13.88
N GLN A 560 -18.76 0.23 -12.85
CA GLN A 560 -20.07 0.16 -12.21
C GLN A 560 -19.98 0.31 -10.70
N PHE A 561 -20.82 1.18 -10.13
CA PHE A 561 -21.03 1.36 -8.71
C PHE A 561 -22.42 0.90 -8.31
N ALA A 562 -22.49 -0.26 -7.65
CA ALA A 562 -23.69 -0.86 -7.11
C ALA A 562 -23.72 -0.76 -5.59
N THR A 563 -24.88 -0.48 -5.02
CA THR A 563 -25.12 -0.46 -3.58
C THR A 563 -26.42 -1.17 -3.24
N ASN A 564 -26.43 -1.88 -2.11
CA ASN A 564 -27.62 -2.36 -1.42
C ASN A 564 -27.69 -1.85 0.04
N ILE A 565 -26.65 -1.14 0.46
CA ILE A 565 -26.51 -0.43 1.73
C ILE A 565 -25.84 0.93 1.47
N PRO A 566 -25.96 1.91 2.38
CA PRO A 566 -25.37 3.24 2.18
C PRO A 566 -23.87 3.15 1.89
N SER A 567 -23.47 3.63 0.71
CA SER A 567 -22.09 3.58 0.21
C SER A 567 -21.69 4.90 -0.42
N THR A 568 -20.40 5.25 -0.31
CA THR A 568 -19.92 6.59 -0.67
C THR A 568 -18.79 6.54 -1.69
N VAL A 569 -18.83 7.46 -2.67
CA VAL A 569 -17.66 7.86 -3.46
C VAL A 569 -17.38 9.34 -3.18
N ALA A 570 -16.21 9.64 -2.63
CA ALA A 570 -15.87 10.99 -2.20
C ALA A 570 -14.46 11.45 -2.58
N PHE A 571 -14.27 12.73 -2.86
CA PHE A 571 -12.95 13.36 -3.05
C PHE A 571 -12.06 12.63 -4.08
N SER A 572 -12.67 12.08 -5.13
CA SER A 572 -12.00 11.17 -6.06
C SER A 572 -12.06 11.71 -7.49
N MET A 573 -11.04 11.38 -8.29
CA MET A 573 -10.85 12.00 -9.60
C MET A 573 -10.37 11.05 -10.69
N ALA A 574 -10.77 11.32 -11.94
CA ALA A 574 -10.24 10.67 -13.13
C ALA A 574 -9.78 11.69 -14.18
N SER A 575 -8.64 11.42 -14.82
CA SER A 575 -8.08 12.29 -15.86
C SER A 575 -7.72 11.59 -17.17
N GLY A 576 -7.80 10.27 -17.22
CA GLY A 576 -7.49 9.48 -18.41
C GLY A 576 -8.57 9.58 -19.48
N LEU A 577 -8.19 9.39 -20.76
CA LEU A 577 -9.16 9.29 -21.86
C LEU A 577 -10.03 8.05 -21.66
N VAL A 578 -11.36 8.22 -21.73
CA VAL A 578 -12.33 7.14 -21.72
C VAL A 578 -12.84 6.92 -23.15
N GLU A 579 -12.73 5.69 -23.65
CA GLU A 579 -13.05 5.34 -25.03
C GLU A 579 -13.98 4.12 -25.11
N TYR A 580 -14.94 4.19 -26.04
CA TYR A 580 -15.75 3.03 -26.39
C TYR A 580 -14.97 2.08 -27.30
N LEU A 581 -14.94 0.81 -26.92
CA LEU A 581 -14.33 -0.26 -27.72
C LEU A 581 -15.40 -0.95 -28.58
N ASP A 582 -15.38 -0.66 -29.89
CA ASP A 582 -16.19 -1.37 -30.89
C ASP A 582 -15.44 -2.62 -31.38
N SER A 583 -15.65 -3.75 -30.69
CA SER A 583 -15.03 -5.03 -31.02
C SER A 583 -16.10 -6.10 -31.30
N PRO A 584 -16.05 -6.80 -32.44
CA PRO A 584 -16.94 -7.94 -32.70
C PRO A 584 -16.88 -9.02 -31.61
N ALA A 585 -15.71 -9.21 -30.98
CA ALA A 585 -15.55 -10.14 -29.87
C ALA A 585 -16.26 -9.65 -28.60
N ALA A 586 -16.30 -8.33 -28.37
CA ALA A 586 -17.08 -7.75 -27.29
C ALA A 586 -18.59 -7.87 -27.56
N VAL A 587 -19.02 -7.67 -28.81
CA VAL A 587 -20.44 -7.84 -29.19
C VAL A 587 -20.91 -9.28 -28.96
N ASP A 588 -20.14 -10.28 -29.40
CA ASP A 588 -20.47 -11.70 -29.18
C ASP A 588 -20.54 -12.04 -27.69
N PHE A 589 -19.57 -11.55 -26.91
CA PHE A 589 -19.55 -11.68 -25.45
C PHE A 589 -20.79 -11.05 -24.80
N LEU A 590 -21.15 -9.81 -25.14
CA LEU A 590 -22.29 -9.11 -24.56
C LEU A 590 -23.63 -9.75 -24.95
N ILE A 591 -23.75 -10.30 -26.17
CA ILE A 591 -24.93 -11.07 -26.59
C ILE A 591 -25.10 -12.33 -25.73
N SER A 592 -24.00 -12.97 -25.33
CA SER A 592 -24.04 -14.18 -24.50
C SER A 592 -24.60 -13.94 -23.08
N LEU A 593 -24.56 -12.69 -22.59
CA LEU A 593 -25.04 -12.32 -21.25
C LEU A 593 -26.55 -12.01 -21.19
N ASP A 594 -27.28 -12.04 -22.31
CA ASP A 594 -28.72 -11.71 -22.43
C ASP A 594 -29.12 -10.34 -21.83
N GLU A 595 -28.15 -9.43 -21.67
CA GLU A 595 -28.40 -8.12 -21.09
C GLU A 595 -28.82 -7.10 -22.16
N ASN A 596 -30.12 -7.07 -22.48
CA ASN A 596 -30.77 -6.12 -23.40
C ASN A 596 -30.75 -4.63 -22.96
N GLN A 597 -29.86 -4.24 -22.04
CA GLN A 597 -29.74 -2.86 -21.55
C GLN A 597 -28.66 -2.11 -22.34
N PRO A 598 -28.92 -0.85 -22.75
CA PRO A 598 -27.93 -0.06 -23.46
C PRO A 598 -26.72 0.25 -22.57
N GLY A 599 -25.54 0.30 -23.18
CA GLY A 599 -24.29 0.66 -22.49
C GLY A 599 -24.31 2.09 -21.95
N SER A 600 -23.47 2.32 -20.93
CA SER A 600 -23.31 3.59 -20.23
C SER A 600 -21.83 3.94 -20.04
N ILE A 601 -21.43 5.16 -20.44
CA ILE A 601 -20.03 5.60 -20.44
C ILE A 601 -19.92 6.94 -19.73
N GLY A 602 -19.04 7.01 -18.73
CA GLY A 602 -18.78 8.23 -17.95
C GLY A 602 -17.31 8.57 -17.87
N GLY A 603 -16.97 9.85 -17.85
CA GLY A 603 -15.57 10.27 -17.63
C GLY A 603 -15.02 9.90 -16.24
N LEU A 604 -15.89 9.72 -15.24
CA LEU A 604 -15.55 9.21 -13.91
C LEU A 604 -16.22 7.87 -13.61
N ILE A 605 -17.56 7.79 -13.72
CA ILE A 605 -18.32 6.58 -13.37
C ILE A 605 -19.21 6.16 -14.55
N GLY A 606 -19.11 4.90 -14.98
CA GLY A 606 -19.95 4.41 -16.07
C GLY A 606 -21.42 4.31 -15.68
N PHE A 607 -21.71 3.56 -14.63
CA PHE A 607 -23.07 3.33 -14.12
C PHE A 607 -23.11 3.39 -12.60
N VAL A 608 -24.10 4.09 -12.05
CA VAL A 608 -24.38 4.17 -10.61
C VAL A 608 -25.80 3.64 -10.39
N ASN A 609 -26.01 2.73 -9.46
CA ASN A 609 -27.36 2.30 -9.08
C ASN A 609 -27.98 3.20 -7.99
N ASP A 610 -29.01 2.71 -7.30
CA ASP A 610 -29.70 3.45 -6.24
C ASP A 610 -28.86 3.55 -4.94
N SER A 611 -29.14 4.59 -4.13
CA SER A 611 -28.72 4.74 -2.73
C SER A 611 -27.23 4.99 -2.46
N ALA A 612 -26.49 5.53 -3.43
CA ALA A 612 -25.13 6.01 -3.26
C ALA A 612 -25.07 7.48 -2.80
N THR A 613 -24.02 7.84 -2.06
CA THR A 613 -23.63 9.24 -1.83
C THR A 613 -22.42 9.57 -2.69
N LEU A 614 -22.60 10.42 -3.70
CA LEU A 614 -21.53 10.83 -4.61
C LEU A 614 -21.18 12.30 -4.37
N THR A 615 -19.96 12.59 -3.90
CA THR A 615 -19.60 13.97 -3.52
C THR A 615 -18.15 14.34 -3.79
N ASN A 616 -17.85 15.60 -4.12
CA ASN A 616 -16.47 16.07 -4.33
C ASN A 616 -15.74 15.26 -5.42
N LEU A 617 -16.36 15.18 -6.60
CA LEU A 617 -15.90 14.32 -7.68
C LEU A 617 -15.42 15.14 -8.89
N SER A 618 -14.35 14.71 -9.55
CA SER A 618 -13.83 15.45 -10.73
C SER A 618 -13.40 14.54 -11.88
N ALA A 619 -13.90 14.82 -13.07
CA ALA A 619 -13.44 14.23 -14.33
C ALA A 619 -12.80 15.29 -15.24
N THR A 620 -11.59 15.02 -15.73
CA THR A 620 -10.91 15.91 -16.70
C THR A 620 -10.51 15.20 -17.98
N GLY A 621 -10.67 13.88 -18.03
CA GLY A 621 -10.42 13.08 -19.22
C GLY A 621 -11.52 13.25 -20.25
N ASN A 622 -11.17 13.20 -21.53
CA ASN A 622 -12.15 13.21 -22.61
C ASN A 622 -12.92 11.88 -22.62
N VAL A 623 -14.16 11.92 -23.13
CA VAL A 623 -15.00 10.75 -23.40
C VAL A 623 -15.19 10.68 -24.92
N SER A 624 -14.76 9.60 -25.55
CA SER A 624 -14.81 9.42 -27.01
C SER A 624 -15.52 8.14 -27.41
N ILE A 625 -16.49 8.28 -28.32
CA ILE A 625 -17.31 7.18 -28.84
C ILE A 625 -17.39 7.36 -30.36
N GLU A 626 -16.49 6.69 -31.08
CA GLU A 626 -16.54 6.61 -32.54
C GLU A 626 -17.53 5.51 -32.97
N ALA A 627 -18.83 5.74 -32.72
CA ALA A 627 -19.88 4.77 -33.03
C ALA A 627 -20.17 4.67 -34.55
N THR A 628 -20.27 3.43 -35.04
CA THR A 628 -20.84 3.09 -36.36
C THR A 628 -22.39 2.98 -36.25
N GLU A 629 -23.14 3.11 -37.35
CA GLU A 629 -24.61 2.88 -37.35
C GLU A 629 -24.97 1.53 -36.69
N GLY A 630 -25.79 1.56 -35.62
CA GLY A 630 -26.22 0.35 -34.88
C GLY A 630 -25.59 0.15 -33.49
N THR A 631 -24.81 1.12 -33.00
CA THR A 631 -24.17 1.07 -31.67
C THR A 631 -25.20 1.10 -30.53
N VAL A 632 -25.03 0.25 -29.51
CA VAL A 632 -26.01 -0.01 -28.42
C VAL A 632 -25.79 0.83 -27.16
N VAL A 633 -24.99 1.91 -27.24
CA VAL A 633 -24.66 2.78 -26.09
C VAL A 633 -25.52 4.03 -26.15
N SER A 634 -26.23 4.33 -25.06
CA SER A 634 -27.26 5.39 -25.04
C SER A 634 -27.22 6.29 -23.81
N LYS A 635 -26.18 6.22 -22.97
CA LYS A 635 -26.08 6.98 -21.71
C LYS A 635 -24.65 7.46 -21.52
N ILE A 636 -24.35 8.68 -21.95
CA ILE A 636 -22.97 9.15 -22.13
C ILE A 636 -22.77 10.46 -21.36
N GLY A 637 -21.85 10.50 -20.41
CA GLY A 637 -21.62 11.67 -19.57
C GLY A 637 -20.15 12.04 -19.38
N GLY A 638 -19.85 13.34 -19.26
CA GLY A 638 -18.50 13.80 -18.92
C GLY A 638 -18.04 13.41 -17.51
N LEU A 639 -18.96 13.21 -16.57
CA LEU A 639 -18.70 12.68 -15.23
C LEU A 639 -19.31 11.28 -15.06
N ILE A 640 -20.63 11.15 -15.25
CA ILE A 640 -21.36 9.89 -15.01
C ILE A 640 -22.16 9.51 -16.24
N GLY A 641 -22.07 8.27 -16.71
CA GLY A 641 -22.90 7.82 -17.83
C GLY A 641 -24.39 7.75 -17.44
N ALA A 642 -24.71 6.95 -16.44
CA ALA A 642 -26.07 6.77 -15.93
C ALA A 642 -26.07 6.83 -14.40
N ASN A 643 -26.96 7.64 -13.85
CA ASN A 643 -27.01 7.93 -12.43
C ASN A 643 -28.42 7.74 -11.86
N TYR A 644 -28.47 6.97 -10.77
CA TYR A 644 -29.67 6.68 -10.00
C TYR A 644 -29.48 7.06 -8.52
N SER A 645 -28.61 8.04 -8.23
CA SER A 645 -28.25 8.46 -6.86
C SER A 645 -27.98 9.96 -6.76
N ASP A 646 -27.91 10.50 -5.54
CA ASP A 646 -27.60 11.93 -5.37
C ASP A 646 -26.12 12.24 -5.65
N VAL A 647 -25.88 13.28 -6.46
CA VAL A 647 -24.53 13.78 -6.77
C VAL A 647 -24.38 15.21 -6.27
N SER A 648 -23.28 15.49 -5.59
CA SER A 648 -22.97 16.83 -5.10
C SER A 648 -21.52 17.25 -5.30
N GLN A 649 -21.27 18.56 -5.41
CA GLN A 649 -19.91 19.11 -5.46
C GLN A 649 -19.03 18.43 -6.53
N ALA A 650 -19.54 18.29 -7.75
CA ALA A 650 -18.90 17.48 -8.79
C ALA A 650 -18.66 18.26 -10.08
N SER A 651 -17.56 17.98 -10.79
CA SER A 651 -17.19 18.69 -12.02
C SER A 651 -16.69 17.78 -13.15
N ALA A 652 -17.05 18.11 -14.39
CA ALA A 652 -16.48 17.50 -15.60
C ALA A 652 -15.91 18.57 -16.54
N SER A 653 -14.71 18.36 -17.07
CA SER A 653 -14.07 19.35 -17.97
C SER A 653 -13.52 18.77 -19.27
N GLY A 654 -13.49 17.45 -19.43
CA GLY A 654 -13.11 16.81 -20.68
C GLY A 654 -14.19 16.94 -21.75
N ASP A 655 -13.76 16.88 -23.01
CA ASP A 655 -14.68 16.87 -24.15
C ASP A 655 -15.44 15.54 -24.22
N VAL A 656 -16.72 15.57 -24.60
CA VAL A 656 -17.59 14.41 -24.80
C VAL A 656 -17.95 14.31 -26.28
N THR A 657 -17.43 13.31 -26.98
CA THR A 657 -17.64 13.11 -28.43
C THR A 657 -18.36 11.79 -28.69
N ALA A 658 -19.61 11.85 -29.15
CA ALA A 658 -20.44 10.68 -29.43
C ALA A 658 -21.44 10.93 -30.59
N PRO A 659 -20.97 11.09 -31.84
CA PRO A 659 -21.81 11.42 -33.00
C PRO A 659 -22.92 10.41 -33.34
N GLY A 660 -22.87 9.19 -32.80
CA GLY A 660 -23.90 8.16 -32.95
C GLY A 660 -24.61 7.76 -31.65
N GLY A 661 -24.34 8.44 -30.54
CA GLY A 661 -24.90 8.13 -29.23
C GLY A 661 -26.25 8.81 -28.96
N ASP A 662 -26.95 8.30 -27.94
CA ASP A 662 -28.15 8.90 -27.36
C ASP A 662 -27.90 9.30 -25.90
N SER A 663 -28.74 10.18 -25.35
CA SER A 663 -28.63 10.78 -24.00
C SER A 663 -27.19 11.21 -23.62
N ILE A 664 -26.71 12.27 -24.26
CA ILE A 664 -25.33 12.76 -24.12
C ILE A 664 -25.30 14.01 -23.24
N GLY A 665 -24.65 13.94 -22.08
CA GLY A 665 -24.51 15.04 -21.14
C GLY A 665 -23.08 15.50 -20.93
N GLY A 666 -22.88 16.81 -20.77
CA GLY A 666 -21.58 17.34 -20.38
C GLY A 666 -21.16 16.94 -18.96
N LEU A 667 -22.11 16.64 -18.08
CA LEU A 667 -21.86 16.05 -16.76
C LEU A 667 -22.43 14.65 -16.66
N ILE A 668 -23.74 14.47 -16.91
CA ILE A 668 -24.42 13.19 -16.74
C ILE A 668 -25.21 12.81 -17.98
N GLY A 669 -25.06 11.59 -18.50
CA GLY A 669 -25.83 11.13 -19.64
C GLY A 669 -27.31 10.92 -19.31
N TYR A 670 -27.59 10.08 -18.34
CA TYR A 670 -28.94 9.74 -17.87
C TYR A 670 -29.08 9.96 -16.36
N GLU A 671 -30.13 10.65 -15.93
CA GLU A 671 -30.35 11.05 -14.54
C GLU A 671 -31.77 10.77 -14.04
N GLU A 672 -31.89 10.30 -12.79
CA GLU A 672 -33.17 10.16 -12.07
C GLU A 672 -33.22 10.90 -10.71
N TYR A 673 -32.09 11.31 -10.13
CA TYR A 673 -31.99 11.84 -8.76
C TYR A 673 -31.41 13.27 -8.72
N SER A 674 -31.03 13.78 -7.54
CA SER A 674 -30.66 15.20 -7.36
C SER A 674 -29.21 15.49 -7.70
N LEU A 675 -28.97 16.68 -8.29
CA LEU A 675 -27.64 17.24 -8.56
C LEU A 675 -27.44 18.55 -7.82
N PHE A 676 -26.40 18.64 -6.99
CA PHE A 676 -26.19 19.80 -6.13
C PHE A 676 -24.76 20.36 -6.21
N HIS A 677 -24.59 21.63 -6.53
CA HIS A 677 -23.27 22.27 -6.72
C HIS A 677 -22.40 21.55 -7.75
N THR A 678 -22.92 21.33 -8.96
CA THR A 678 -22.16 20.65 -10.02
C THR A 678 -21.74 21.60 -11.14
N SER A 679 -20.70 21.22 -11.91
CA SER A 679 -20.25 22.04 -13.04
C SER A 679 -19.71 21.26 -14.24
N THR A 680 -19.84 21.81 -15.44
CA THR A 680 -19.20 21.24 -16.63
C THR A 680 -18.69 22.30 -17.61
N SER A 681 -17.61 22.01 -18.34
CA SER A 681 -16.95 22.99 -19.23
C SER A 681 -16.45 22.45 -20.59
N GLY A 682 -16.53 21.14 -20.85
CA GLY A 682 -16.00 20.53 -22.07
C GLY A 682 -16.87 20.76 -23.31
N THR A 683 -16.34 20.47 -24.49
CA THR A 683 -17.12 20.46 -25.74
C THR A 683 -17.91 19.16 -25.83
N ILE A 684 -19.18 19.25 -26.26
CA ILE A 684 -20.09 18.11 -26.40
C ILE A 684 -20.46 17.97 -27.88
N THR A 685 -20.19 16.82 -28.47
CA THR A 685 -20.56 16.48 -29.84
C THR A 685 -21.45 15.25 -29.82
N GLY A 686 -22.65 15.34 -30.39
CA GLY A 686 -23.62 14.24 -30.37
C GLY A 686 -24.67 14.35 -31.47
N ALA A 687 -25.61 13.40 -31.51
CA ALA A 687 -26.71 13.41 -32.49
C ALA A 687 -28.09 13.62 -31.84
N THR A 688 -28.46 12.78 -30.86
CA THR A 688 -29.78 12.81 -30.20
C THR A 688 -29.65 13.05 -28.69
N GLN A 689 -30.62 13.76 -28.12
CA GLN A 689 -30.72 14.05 -26.67
C GLN A 689 -29.41 14.57 -26.07
N VAL A 690 -28.90 15.67 -26.64
CA VAL A 690 -27.64 16.27 -26.18
C VAL A 690 -27.93 17.43 -25.23
N GLY A 691 -27.43 17.33 -24.00
CA GLY A 691 -27.62 18.34 -22.97
C GLY A 691 -26.32 18.83 -22.35
N LEU A 692 -26.28 20.12 -22.02
CA LEU A 692 -25.09 20.75 -21.46
C LEU A 692 -24.67 20.15 -20.12
N LEU A 693 -25.63 19.93 -19.22
CA LEU A 693 -25.39 19.31 -17.91
C LEU A 693 -25.84 17.85 -17.92
N VAL A 694 -27.11 17.61 -18.25
CA VAL A 694 -27.76 16.29 -18.27
C VAL A 694 -28.27 16.00 -19.67
N GLY A 695 -27.96 14.82 -20.22
CA GLY A 695 -28.41 14.40 -21.55
C GLY A 695 -29.88 14.01 -21.62
N TYR A 696 -30.33 13.17 -20.68
CA TYR A 696 -31.73 12.76 -20.51
C TYR A 696 -32.08 12.63 -19.02
N CYS A 697 -33.33 12.98 -18.68
CA CYS A 697 -33.86 12.87 -17.33
C CYS A 697 -35.27 12.29 -17.39
N ASP A 698 -35.59 11.25 -16.61
CA ASP A 698 -36.94 10.72 -16.56
C ASP A 698 -37.88 11.74 -15.88
N ALA A 699 -38.88 12.21 -16.63
CA ALA A 699 -39.83 13.22 -16.20
C ALA A 699 -40.62 12.85 -14.93
N ALA A 700 -40.80 11.56 -14.61
CA ALA A 700 -41.51 11.15 -13.40
C ALA A 700 -40.72 11.46 -12.11
N TYR A 701 -39.39 11.32 -12.14
CA TYR A 701 -38.49 11.50 -11.00
C TYR A 701 -37.88 12.90 -10.97
N CYS A 702 -37.40 13.40 -12.12
CA CYS A 702 -36.71 14.69 -12.18
C CYS A 702 -37.60 15.91 -11.89
N ILE A 703 -38.92 15.79 -12.09
CA ILE A 703 -39.88 16.89 -11.88
C ILE A 703 -40.46 16.87 -10.45
N ASN A 704 -40.51 15.71 -9.79
CA ASN A 704 -41.18 15.55 -8.49
C ASN A 704 -40.22 15.45 -7.30
N THR A 705 -38.98 14.98 -7.48
CA THR A 705 -38.08 14.65 -6.36
C THR A 705 -36.67 15.25 -6.46
N SER A 706 -36.23 15.63 -7.66
CA SER A 706 -34.84 16.02 -7.90
C SER A 706 -34.62 17.54 -7.89
N ARG A 707 -33.55 18.01 -7.24
CA ARG A 707 -33.10 19.41 -7.31
C ARG A 707 -31.84 19.49 -8.16
N PHE A 708 -31.85 20.35 -9.18
CA PHE A 708 -30.70 20.61 -10.04
C PHE A 708 -30.10 21.99 -9.72
N TYR A 709 -28.91 22.00 -9.12
CA TYR A 709 -28.12 23.20 -8.87
C TYR A 709 -26.72 23.03 -9.44
N GLY A 710 -26.50 23.53 -10.66
CA GLY A 710 -25.21 23.42 -11.34
C GLY A 710 -25.04 24.47 -12.43
N TYR A 711 -23.80 24.65 -12.90
CA TYR A 711 -23.44 25.62 -13.93
C TYR A 711 -22.68 24.94 -15.08
N SER A 712 -22.95 25.34 -16.33
CA SER A 712 -22.26 24.81 -17.50
C SER A 712 -21.65 25.94 -18.34
N THR A 713 -20.40 25.76 -18.77
CA THR A 713 -19.75 26.52 -19.86
C THR A 713 -19.50 25.65 -21.09
N ALA A 714 -20.08 24.45 -21.13
CA ALA A 714 -19.89 23.52 -22.24
C ALA A 714 -20.44 24.09 -23.56
N THR A 715 -19.90 23.63 -24.69
CA THR A 715 -20.35 24.00 -26.03
C THR A 715 -20.87 22.79 -26.78
N VAL A 716 -21.98 22.90 -27.51
CA VAL A 716 -22.52 21.80 -28.32
C VAL A 716 -22.17 21.99 -29.79
N ASP A 717 -21.66 20.93 -30.44
CA ASP A 717 -21.35 20.91 -31.88
C ASP A 717 -22.08 19.77 -32.61
N GLY A 718 -22.62 20.03 -33.80
CA GLY A 718 -23.09 19.00 -34.75
C GLY A 718 -24.48 18.37 -34.56
N THR A 719 -25.34 18.84 -33.65
CA THR A 719 -26.61 18.15 -33.27
C THR A 719 -27.87 18.66 -33.98
N THR A 720 -28.90 17.80 -34.15
CA THR A 720 -30.26 18.22 -34.57
C THR A 720 -31.24 18.46 -33.41
N ASP A 721 -30.98 17.92 -32.22
CA ASP A 721 -31.82 18.07 -31.01
C ASP A 721 -30.95 18.39 -29.77
N VAL A 722 -30.78 19.69 -29.48
CA VAL A 722 -30.16 20.16 -28.24
C VAL A 722 -31.25 20.30 -27.18
N TRP A 723 -31.10 19.58 -26.07
CA TRP A 723 -31.99 19.64 -24.92
C TRP A 723 -31.36 20.48 -23.81
N GLU A 724 -31.87 21.69 -23.60
CA GLU A 724 -31.54 22.48 -22.41
C GLU A 724 -32.53 22.11 -21.31
N GLY A 725 -32.06 21.42 -20.28
CA GLY A 725 -32.83 20.91 -19.15
C GLY A 725 -33.90 21.88 -18.64
N SER A 726 -35.12 21.71 -19.14
CA SER A 726 -36.37 22.11 -18.51
C SER A 726 -37.41 21.10 -18.99
N GLY A 727 -37.97 20.35 -18.05
CA GLY A 727 -38.78 19.18 -18.33
C GLY A 727 -39.96 19.49 -19.25
N SER A 728 -40.22 18.62 -20.23
CA SER A 728 -41.54 18.51 -20.85
C SER A 728 -41.66 17.24 -21.68
N GLN A 729 -42.57 16.35 -21.31
CA GLN A 729 -43.81 16.06 -22.05
C GLN A 729 -44.39 14.71 -21.60
N SER A 730 -45.47 14.75 -20.82
CA SER A 730 -46.50 13.71 -20.93
C SER A 730 -47.78 14.39 -21.39
N SER A 731 -48.07 14.20 -22.67
CA SER A 731 -49.39 14.42 -23.25
C SER A 731 -50.40 13.50 -22.56
N TYR A 732 -51.12 14.02 -21.57
CA TYR A 732 -52.41 13.48 -21.16
C TYR A 732 -53.50 14.44 -21.65
N ASN A 733 -54.40 13.91 -22.49
CA ASN A 733 -55.64 14.57 -22.88
C ASN A 733 -56.36 15.09 -21.62
N PHE A 734 -56.44 16.40 -21.44
CA PHE A 734 -57.49 16.98 -20.62
C PHE A 734 -58.78 16.95 -21.44
N ASP A 735 -59.59 15.93 -21.18
CA ASP A 735 -61.04 16.06 -21.31
C ASP A 735 -61.51 17.11 -20.29
N ASP A 736 -62.37 17.99 -20.77
CA ASP A 736 -62.87 19.18 -20.08
C ASP A 736 -63.85 18.74 -18.98
N SER A 737 -63.43 18.74 -17.71
CA SER A 737 -64.37 18.85 -16.60
C SER A 737 -63.73 19.39 -15.32
N ALA A 738 -64.38 20.42 -14.80
CA ALA A 738 -64.07 21.14 -13.57
C ALA A 738 -64.27 20.29 -12.30
N ASP A 739 -63.30 20.36 -11.37
CA ASP A 739 -63.52 20.67 -9.94
C ASP A 739 -62.17 20.55 -9.17
N GLY A 740 -61.86 21.54 -8.32
CA GLY A 740 -60.75 21.48 -7.33
C GLY A 740 -61.12 20.66 -6.08
N PRO A 741 -60.27 20.52 -5.03
CA PRO A 741 -59.36 21.56 -4.51
C PRO A 741 -57.97 21.14 -3.92
N THR A 742 -57.05 22.13 -3.89
CA THR A 742 -56.02 22.48 -2.88
C THR A 742 -55.06 21.46 -2.25
N GLU A 743 -53.77 21.53 -2.65
CA GLU A 743 -52.53 21.31 -1.85
C GLU A 743 -51.40 22.18 -2.52
N PRO A 744 -50.34 22.62 -1.81
CA PRO A 744 -49.46 23.70 -2.27
C PRO A 744 -48.47 23.24 -3.35
N VAL A 745 -48.48 23.94 -4.48
CA VAL A 745 -47.55 23.77 -5.60
C VAL A 745 -46.17 24.31 -5.20
N ALA A 746 -45.15 23.45 -5.19
CA ALA A 746 -43.74 23.85 -5.07
C ALA A 746 -43.30 24.64 -6.34
N PRO A 747 -42.46 25.68 -6.23
CA PRO A 747 -42.11 26.51 -7.38
C PRO A 747 -41.09 25.82 -8.31
N PRO A 748 -41.17 26.03 -9.64
CA PRO A 748 -40.23 25.49 -10.62
C PRO A 748 -38.89 26.25 -10.59
N VAL A 749 -37.76 25.54 -10.66
CA VAL A 749 -36.40 26.12 -10.60
C VAL A 749 -35.80 26.24 -12.00
N LEU A 750 -35.25 27.44 -12.30
CA LEU A 750 -34.66 27.84 -13.57
C LEU A 750 -33.32 27.14 -13.88
N GLY A 751 -33.18 26.65 -15.11
CA GLY A 751 -31.92 26.68 -15.84
C GLY A 751 -31.82 28.00 -16.61
N VAL A 752 -30.70 28.73 -16.49
CA VAL A 752 -30.49 29.98 -17.26
C VAL A 752 -29.42 29.75 -18.32
N ALA A 753 -29.84 29.68 -19.58
CA ALA A 753 -29.08 30.14 -20.72
C ALA A 753 -29.65 31.52 -21.14
N LEU A 754 -28.87 32.59 -20.99
CA LEU A 754 -29.23 33.93 -21.46
C LEU A 754 -28.77 34.07 -22.92
N LEU A 755 -29.71 34.23 -23.86
CA LEU A 755 -29.43 34.82 -25.18
C LEU A 755 -30.29 36.07 -25.38
N ASN A 756 -29.64 37.24 -25.36
CA ASN A 756 -30.26 38.55 -25.54
C ASN A 756 -30.76 38.73 -26.99
N TYR A 757 -32.04 39.10 -27.16
CA TYR A 757 -32.49 39.87 -28.32
C TYR A 757 -33.31 41.06 -27.85
N PHE A 758 -32.65 42.19 -27.60
CA PHE A 758 -33.29 43.51 -27.63
C PHE A 758 -32.29 44.52 -28.19
N ASP A 759 -32.77 45.32 -29.16
CA ASP A 759 -32.11 46.49 -29.74
C ASP A 759 -31.54 47.43 -28.65
N THR A 760 -30.32 47.92 -28.86
CA THR A 760 -29.46 48.81 -28.02
C THR A 760 -30.07 50.16 -27.56
N PRO A 761 -29.45 50.96 -26.65
CA PRO A 761 -28.76 50.71 -25.34
C PRO A 761 -29.18 51.78 -24.25
N PRO A 762 -28.65 51.85 -22.98
CA PRO A 762 -27.23 52.08 -22.62
C PRO A 762 -26.63 51.14 -21.54
N ASP A 763 -25.31 50.94 -21.69
CA ASP A 763 -24.29 50.35 -20.81
C ASP A 763 -24.24 48.80 -20.60
N PRO A 764 -23.24 48.12 -21.19
CA PRO A 764 -22.98 46.70 -20.95
C PRO A 764 -22.10 46.46 -19.70
N LEU A 765 -22.43 45.44 -18.91
CA LEU A 765 -21.57 44.89 -17.85
C LEU A 765 -20.66 43.74 -18.38
N PRO A 766 -19.46 43.51 -17.81
CA PRO A 766 -18.33 42.92 -18.55
C PRO A 766 -18.17 41.38 -18.55
N TRP A 767 -19.17 40.55 -18.23
CA TRP A 767 -18.93 39.09 -18.11
C TRP A 767 -19.97 38.15 -18.75
N ALA A 768 -20.92 38.63 -19.54
CA ALA A 768 -21.80 37.76 -20.33
C ALA A 768 -21.05 37.22 -21.56
N GLN A 769 -20.46 36.02 -21.47
CA GLN A 769 -19.94 35.29 -22.62
C GLN A 769 -21.06 34.51 -23.33
N SER A 770 -21.09 34.65 -24.65
CA SER A 770 -22.05 34.07 -25.59
C SER A 770 -21.83 32.56 -25.80
N VAL A 771 -22.90 31.76 -25.75
CA VAL A 771 -22.93 30.40 -26.31
C VAL A 771 -22.97 30.50 -27.83
N SER A 772 -21.96 29.97 -28.55
CA SER A 772 -21.98 29.88 -30.01
C SER A 772 -22.44 28.49 -30.44
N VAL A 773 -23.63 28.40 -31.05
CA VAL A 773 -24.08 27.18 -31.74
C VAL A 773 -23.57 27.27 -33.19
N ASN A 774 -22.60 26.44 -33.57
CA ASN A 774 -22.10 26.37 -34.95
C ASN A 774 -22.94 25.36 -35.75
N GLY A 775 -24.02 25.81 -36.40
CA GLY A 775 -24.81 24.92 -37.25
C GLY A 775 -26.05 25.60 -37.85
N ASN A 776 -26.31 25.37 -39.13
CA ASN A 776 -27.29 26.10 -39.93
C ASN A 776 -28.58 25.27 -40.12
N GLN A 777 -29.35 24.96 -39.05
CA GLN A 777 -30.70 24.35 -39.10
C GLN A 777 -31.49 24.70 -37.81
N PRO A 778 -32.76 25.16 -37.85
CA PRO A 778 -33.46 25.66 -36.64
C PRO A 778 -34.55 24.71 -36.12
N HIS A 779 -34.35 24.09 -34.95
CA HIS A 779 -35.44 23.56 -34.11
C HIS A 779 -35.14 23.75 -32.62
N LEU A 780 -34.95 24.99 -32.16
CA LEU A 780 -34.91 25.32 -30.73
C LEU A 780 -36.34 25.49 -30.21
N ARG A 781 -36.84 24.61 -29.32
CA ARG A 781 -38.15 24.77 -28.66
C ARG A 781 -37.94 25.33 -27.24
N ALA A 782 -38.02 26.65 -27.10
CA ALA A 782 -38.13 27.31 -25.80
C ALA A 782 -39.62 27.62 -25.49
N LEU A 783 -40.16 27.11 -24.39
CA LEU A 783 -41.52 27.44 -23.93
C LEU A 783 -41.44 28.47 -22.78
N LEU A 784 -41.87 29.70 -23.06
CA LEU A 784 -41.83 30.82 -22.12
C LEU A 784 -43.03 30.79 -21.15
N GLY A 785 -42.76 30.64 -19.85
CA GLY A 785 -43.69 30.94 -18.76
C GLY A 785 -43.17 32.11 -17.91
N THR A 786 -43.94 33.18 -17.81
CA THR A 786 -43.54 34.47 -17.23
C THR A 786 -43.65 34.54 -15.70
N GLY A 787 -42.66 35.18 -15.07
CA GLY A 787 -42.79 35.90 -13.79
C GLY A 787 -41.94 35.35 -12.66
N PHE A 788 -40.81 36.01 -12.36
CA PHE A 788 -40.00 35.71 -11.17
C PHE A 788 -39.72 36.99 -10.35
N TYR A 789 -40.09 36.93 -9.08
CA TYR A 789 -39.47 37.69 -7.99
C TYR A 789 -38.17 36.98 -7.61
N LEU A 790 -37.06 37.72 -7.53
CA LEU A 790 -35.81 37.21 -6.98
C LEU A 790 -35.92 37.25 -5.45
N GLU A 791 -36.08 36.09 -4.81
CA GLU A 791 -35.52 35.94 -3.47
C GLU A 791 -34.09 35.40 -3.62
N PRO A 792 -33.06 36.14 -3.15
CA PRO A 792 -31.70 35.63 -3.16
C PRO A 792 -31.57 34.56 -2.08
N THR A 793 -31.24 33.33 -2.43
CA THR A 793 -30.70 32.36 -1.46
C THR A 793 -29.18 32.50 -1.35
N PRO A 794 -28.63 32.32 -0.14
CA PRO A 794 -27.37 32.91 0.27
C PRO A 794 -26.20 32.03 -0.16
N THR A 795 -25.08 32.66 -0.51
CA THR A 795 -23.78 31.97 -0.50
C THR A 795 -23.54 31.40 0.90
N PRO A 796 -23.01 30.17 1.08
CA PRO A 796 -22.70 29.67 2.42
C PRO A 796 -21.68 30.61 3.07
N SER A 797 -22.03 31.21 4.22
CA SER A 797 -21.15 32.15 4.90
C SER A 797 -19.91 31.43 5.44
N THR A 798 -18.72 31.91 5.08
CA THR A 798 -17.41 31.39 5.54
C THR A 798 -16.58 32.54 6.10
N VAL A 799 -15.76 32.24 7.10
CA VAL A 799 -14.82 33.20 7.72
C VAL A 799 -13.41 32.63 7.73
N THR A 800 -12.42 33.46 7.37
CA THR A 800 -11.00 33.08 7.22
C THR A 800 -10.10 33.94 8.10
N LEU A 801 -9.09 33.34 8.76
CA LEU A 801 -8.10 34.04 9.57
C LEU A 801 -6.79 34.25 8.78
N ALA A 802 -6.23 35.46 8.85
CA ALA A 802 -4.91 35.78 8.30
C ALA A 802 -4.09 36.64 9.26
N ALA A 803 -2.78 36.41 9.33
CA ALA A 803 -1.85 37.38 9.94
C ALA A 803 -1.62 38.55 8.97
N SER A 804 -1.62 39.79 9.48
CA SER A 804 -1.41 40.97 8.62
C SER A 804 0.02 41.06 8.05
N ALA A 805 0.98 40.37 8.67
CA ALA A 805 2.36 40.22 8.19
C ALA A 805 3.00 38.96 8.77
N ALA A 806 3.94 38.35 8.05
CA ALA A 806 4.67 37.16 8.52
C ALA A 806 5.70 37.48 9.63
N THR A 807 6.19 38.73 9.69
CA THR A 807 7.17 39.20 10.69
C THR A 807 6.80 40.60 11.19
N SER A 808 7.17 40.94 12.42
CA SER A 808 6.97 42.27 13.01
C SER A 808 8.18 42.71 13.85
N SER A 809 8.53 44.00 13.80
CA SER A 809 9.50 44.63 14.70
C SER A 809 8.86 45.36 15.89
N SER A 810 7.52 45.29 16.00
CA SER A 810 6.71 45.88 17.07
C SER A 810 6.09 44.78 17.94
N PRO A 811 5.97 44.98 19.27
CA PRO A 811 5.23 44.06 20.13
C PRO A 811 3.74 44.00 19.77
N THR A 812 3.18 45.05 19.16
CA THR A 812 1.80 45.05 18.68
C THR A 812 1.73 44.38 17.30
N ILE A 813 0.94 43.31 17.21
CA ILE A 813 0.71 42.52 16.00
C ILE A 813 -0.79 42.46 15.68
N THR A 814 -1.13 42.27 14.41
CA THR A 814 -2.53 42.24 13.96
C THR A 814 -2.86 41.00 13.15
N PHE A 815 -4.09 40.52 13.32
CA PHE A 815 -4.72 39.46 12.55
C PHE A 815 -6.03 39.98 11.98
N THR A 816 -6.49 39.42 10.88
CA THR A 816 -7.76 39.76 10.25
C THR A 816 -8.62 38.52 10.08
N ILE A 817 -9.89 38.61 10.48
CA ILE A 817 -10.93 37.65 10.14
C ILE A 817 -11.75 38.25 8.99
N THR A 818 -11.80 37.56 7.87
CA THR A 818 -12.52 38.01 6.67
C THR A 818 -13.66 37.04 6.38
N GLY A 819 -14.89 37.55 6.42
CA GLY A 819 -16.09 36.87 5.97
C GLY A 819 -16.29 37.03 4.47
N ASN A 820 -16.84 36.01 3.83
CA ASN A 820 -17.38 36.14 2.46
C ASN A 820 -18.76 36.85 2.43
N GLN A 821 -19.33 37.12 3.60
CA GLN A 821 -20.52 37.93 3.85
C GLN A 821 -20.27 38.94 4.98
N ASN A 822 -21.23 39.83 5.23
CA ASN A 822 -21.13 40.79 6.32
C ASN A 822 -21.13 40.07 7.68
N ILE A 823 -20.10 40.32 8.48
CA ILE A 823 -19.90 39.70 9.81
C ILE A 823 -19.97 40.76 10.90
N ASP A 824 -20.46 40.39 12.08
CA ASP A 824 -20.52 41.26 13.25
C ASP A 824 -19.39 40.92 14.24
N CYS A 825 -18.36 41.76 14.27
CA CYS A 825 -17.21 41.56 15.15
C CYS A 825 -17.54 41.78 16.63
N THR A 826 -18.72 42.33 16.97
CA THR A 826 -19.10 42.56 18.38
C THR A 826 -19.44 41.27 19.12
N THR A 827 -19.66 40.16 18.39
CA THR A 827 -19.90 38.85 19.01
C THR A 827 -18.62 38.11 19.38
N LEU A 828 -17.45 38.61 18.98
CA LEU A 828 -16.16 38.03 19.33
C LEU A 828 -15.63 38.58 20.66
N SER A 829 -15.07 37.68 21.46
CA SER A 829 -14.44 37.97 22.75
C SER A 829 -12.92 38.09 22.64
N ALA A 830 -12.37 39.11 23.32
CA ALA A 830 -10.94 39.27 23.51
C ALA A 830 -10.38 38.44 24.69
N THR A 831 -11.24 37.75 25.43
CA THR A 831 -10.87 36.89 26.56
C THR A 831 -10.24 35.59 26.06
N ALA A 832 -9.13 35.17 26.68
CA ALA A 832 -8.46 33.93 26.33
C ALA A 832 -9.38 32.71 26.54
N ASN A 833 -9.38 31.80 25.57
CA ASN A 833 -10.15 30.54 25.53
C ASN A 833 -11.67 30.69 25.39
N GLU A 834 -12.21 31.88 25.13
CA GLU A 834 -13.62 32.05 24.73
C GLU A 834 -13.75 31.89 23.21
N ASP A 835 -13.27 32.86 22.42
CA ASP A 835 -13.25 32.71 20.95
C ASP A 835 -11.87 32.34 20.41
N PHE A 836 -10.81 32.70 21.13
CA PHE A 836 -9.42 32.48 20.68
C PHE A 836 -8.56 31.85 21.75
N THR A 837 -7.72 30.89 21.32
CA THR A 837 -6.56 30.42 22.08
C THR A 837 -5.30 30.99 21.46
N PHE A 838 -4.33 31.40 22.27
CA PHE A 838 -3.11 32.03 21.77
C PHE A 838 -1.84 31.65 22.55
N THR A 839 -0.71 31.59 21.82
CA THR A 839 0.62 31.26 22.36
C THR A 839 1.57 32.43 22.12
N ASN A 840 2.37 32.78 23.12
CA ASN A 840 3.29 33.94 23.10
C ASN A 840 2.61 35.29 22.74
N ILE A 841 1.34 35.42 23.12
CA ILE A 841 0.55 36.66 23.07
C ILE A 841 0.12 36.93 24.52
N SER A 842 0.41 38.13 25.03
CA SER A 842 0.07 38.50 26.40
C SER A 842 -1.40 38.86 26.56
N ALA A 843 -2.02 39.46 25.54
CA ALA A 843 -3.45 39.76 25.48
C ALA A 843 -3.88 40.12 24.04
N ILE A 844 -5.15 39.85 23.72
CA ILE A 844 -5.85 40.54 22.63
C ILE A 844 -6.27 41.91 23.17
N THR A 845 -5.71 42.97 22.60
CA THR A 845 -5.91 44.35 23.09
C THR A 845 -7.10 45.05 22.45
N ALA A 846 -7.50 44.63 21.24
CA ALA A 846 -8.70 45.15 20.59
C ALA A 846 -9.21 44.19 19.50
N ILE A 847 -10.53 44.13 19.33
CA ILE A 847 -11.20 43.58 18.16
C ILE A 847 -12.01 44.72 17.55
N SER A 848 -11.75 45.05 16.29
CA SER A 848 -12.37 46.20 15.62
C SER A 848 -12.97 45.80 14.28
N GLN A 849 -14.22 46.20 14.05
CA GLN A 849 -14.86 46.10 12.74
C GLN A 849 -14.21 47.11 11.78
N THR A 850 -13.39 46.64 10.86
CA THR A 850 -12.64 47.49 9.91
C THR A 850 -13.32 47.61 8.55
N SER A 851 -14.18 46.66 8.18
CA SER A 851 -15.14 46.76 7.08
C SER A 851 -16.38 45.92 7.43
N SER A 852 -17.45 45.96 6.64
CA SER A 852 -18.62 45.11 6.89
C SER A 852 -18.31 43.61 6.86
N THR A 853 -17.20 43.19 6.25
CA THR A 853 -16.77 41.79 6.11
C THR A 853 -15.46 41.47 6.84
N VAL A 854 -14.81 42.43 7.51
CA VAL A 854 -13.47 42.23 8.10
C VAL A 854 -13.40 42.70 9.56
N CYS A 855 -13.05 41.77 10.45
CA CYS A 855 -12.64 42.04 11.83
C CYS A 855 -11.12 42.09 11.94
N THR A 856 -10.57 43.18 12.46
CA THR A 856 -9.15 43.27 12.80
C THR A 856 -8.93 43.03 14.28
N ILE A 857 -8.16 41.99 14.60
CA ILE A 857 -7.73 41.62 15.95
C ILE A 857 -6.34 42.19 16.18
N THR A 858 -6.22 43.09 17.16
CA THR A 858 -4.93 43.62 17.61
C THR A 858 -4.51 42.88 18.87
N ALA A 859 -3.32 42.31 18.87
CA ALA A 859 -2.77 41.53 19.97
C ALA A 859 -1.36 42.03 20.33
N THR A 860 -0.95 41.81 21.58
CA THR A 860 0.41 42.14 22.05
C THR A 860 1.23 40.87 22.23
N SER A 861 2.34 40.77 21.50
CA SER A 861 3.32 39.69 21.62
C SER A 861 4.07 39.77 22.95
N THR A 862 4.51 38.63 23.47
CA THR A 862 5.39 38.56 24.66
C THR A 862 6.86 38.86 24.36
N ALA A 863 7.20 39.17 23.09
CA ALA A 863 8.56 39.55 22.70
C ALA A 863 9.06 40.78 23.49
N ILE A 864 10.33 40.73 23.91
CA ILE A 864 11.02 41.83 24.61
C ILE A 864 12.13 42.42 23.74
N ALA A 865 12.48 43.69 23.96
CA ALA A 865 13.53 44.38 23.21
C ALA A 865 14.89 43.68 23.36
N ASN A 866 15.60 43.51 22.24
CA ASN A 866 16.87 42.78 22.12
C ASN A 866 16.79 41.30 22.57
N GLY A 867 15.58 40.72 22.63
CA GLY A 867 15.36 39.30 22.89
C GLY A 867 15.45 38.43 21.63
N VAL A 868 15.41 37.10 21.81
CA VAL A 868 15.27 36.13 20.73
C VAL A 868 13.92 36.32 20.04
N ALA A 869 13.86 36.11 18.72
CA ALA A 869 12.63 36.19 17.95
C ALA A 869 11.55 35.27 18.55
N VAL A 870 10.35 35.82 18.80
CA VAL A 870 9.22 35.11 19.40
C VAL A 870 8.16 34.86 18.35
N ILE A 871 7.71 33.61 18.21
CA ILE A 871 6.58 33.26 17.33
C ILE A 871 5.29 33.38 18.13
N SER A 872 4.48 34.39 17.79
CA SER A 872 3.17 34.64 18.40
C SER A 872 2.06 34.07 17.53
N THR A 873 1.24 33.17 18.08
CA THR A 873 0.25 32.39 17.34
C THR A 873 -1.17 32.59 17.88
N LEU A 874 -2.14 32.78 16.99
CA LEU A 874 -3.57 32.91 17.28
C LEU A 874 -4.35 31.77 16.60
N ARG A 875 -5.23 31.09 17.36
CA ARG A 875 -6.07 29.97 16.91
C ARG A 875 -7.51 30.19 17.40
N ALA A 876 -8.49 29.65 16.68
CA ALA A 876 -9.86 29.52 17.20
C ALA A 876 -9.91 28.61 18.42
N ALA A 877 -10.71 28.98 19.43
CA ALA A 877 -11.08 28.11 20.55
C ALA A 877 -12.26 27.20 20.16
N ASP A 878 -12.52 26.15 20.94
CA ASP A 878 -13.62 25.20 20.69
C ASP A 878 -15.01 25.88 20.77
N SER A 879 -15.11 27.01 21.46
CA SER A 879 -16.31 27.85 21.59
C SER A 879 -16.38 29.03 20.61
N PHE A 880 -15.47 29.10 19.62
CA PHE A 880 -15.47 30.19 18.64
C PHE A 880 -16.82 30.35 17.94
N SER A 881 -17.39 31.55 17.98
CA SER A 881 -18.61 31.88 17.25
C SER A 881 -18.66 33.34 16.80
N ILE A 882 -18.86 33.56 15.50
CA ILE A 882 -19.10 34.90 14.95
C ILE A 882 -20.40 34.92 14.16
N THR A 883 -21.28 35.90 14.40
CA THR A 883 -22.54 35.98 13.68
C THR A 883 -22.43 36.84 12.42
N ASP A 884 -23.13 36.46 11.36
CA ASP A 884 -23.40 37.36 10.24
C ASP A 884 -24.48 38.40 10.60
N THR A 885 -24.63 39.45 9.79
CA THR A 885 -25.65 40.50 10.03
C THR A 885 -27.10 40.00 9.91
N ASN A 886 -27.32 38.75 9.48
CA ASN A 886 -28.62 38.08 9.42
C ASN A 886 -28.87 37.20 10.67
N GLY A 887 -27.94 37.17 11.62
CA GLY A 887 -28.06 36.45 12.89
C GLY A 887 -27.60 34.98 12.84
N ASN A 888 -26.98 34.53 11.76
CA ASN A 888 -26.47 33.16 11.66
C ASN A 888 -25.07 33.05 12.29
N ALA A 889 -24.89 32.13 13.23
CA ALA A 889 -23.62 31.88 13.89
C ALA A 889 -22.68 31.00 13.05
N GLN A 890 -21.47 31.48 12.80
CA GLN A 890 -20.37 30.75 12.17
C GLN A 890 -19.41 30.22 13.24
N THR A 891 -19.23 28.91 13.29
CA THR A 891 -18.42 28.23 14.32
C THR A 891 -17.08 27.71 13.79
N THR A 892 -16.80 27.88 12.49
CA THR A 892 -15.57 27.40 11.85
C THR A 892 -14.74 28.57 11.34
N LEU A 893 -13.47 28.67 11.78
CA LEU A 893 -12.52 29.68 11.32
C LEU A 893 -11.44 29.06 10.43
N LEU A 894 -11.57 29.24 9.12
CA LEU A 894 -10.64 28.68 8.13
C LEU A 894 -9.27 29.37 8.22
N ASN A 895 -8.20 28.65 7.87
CA ASN A 895 -6.81 29.09 7.95
C ASN A 895 -6.26 29.36 9.36
N ALA A 896 -7.00 29.07 10.44
CA ALA A 896 -6.44 29.03 11.78
C ALA A 896 -5.66 27.71 12.00
N PRO A 897 -4.51 27.73 12.72
CA PRO A 897 -3.87 28.87 13.38
C PRO A 897 -3.03 29.75 12.43
N GLN A 898 -2.88 31.03 12.79
CA GLN A 898 -1.99 31.99 12.11
C GLN A 898 -0.90 32.50 13.07
N SER A 899 0.30 32.76 12.54
CA SER A 899 1.46 33.15 13.37
C SER A 899 2.23 34.35 12.80
N VAL A 900 2.78 35.16 13.71
CA VAL A 900 3.68 36.30 13.40
C VAL A 900 4.98 36.12 14.17
N THR A 901 6.13 36.20 13.48
CA THR A 901 7.44 36.20 14.15
C THR A 901 7.84 37.62 14.55
N VAL A 902 7.99 37.88 15.84
CA VAL A 902 8.25 39.22 16.39
C VAL A 902 9.69 39.36 16.89
N THR A 903 10.42 40.35 16.38
CA THR A 903 11.81 40.67 16.80
C THR A 903 11.95 42.16 17.07
N ILE A 904 12.07 42.55 18.33
CA ILE A 904 12.10 43.97 18.74
C ILE A 904 13.57 44.39 18.92
N VAL A 905 14.01 45.38 18.15
CA VAL A 905 15.33 46.02 18.29
C VAL A 905 15.13 47.41 18.90
N ASP A 906 15.85 47.72 19.97
CA ASP A 906 15.72 49.04 20.61
C ASP A 906 16.22 50.16 19.68
N SER A 907 15.45 51.25 19.58
CA SER A 907 15.79 52.44 18.79
C SER A 907 15.99 53.65 19.71
N THR A 908 16.88 53.51 20.69
CA THR A 908 17.46 54.65 21.37
C THR A 908 18.69 55.15 20.58
N PRO A 909 18.73 56.42 20.12
CA PRO A 909 19.87 56.93 19.38
C PRO A 909 21.03 57.17 20.34
N ALA A 910 22.12 56.40 20.20
CA ALA A 910 23.37 56.65 20.90
C ALA A 910 24.16 57.80 20.23
N PRO A 911 24.89 58.60 21.02
CA PRO A 911 25.54 59.82 20.53
C PRO A 911 26.74 59.51 19.64
N THR A 912 27.01 60.50 18.80
CA THR A 912 28.11 60.64 17.86
C THR A 912 29.46 60.33 18.50
N GLU A 913 30.24 59.42 17.89
CA GLU A 913 31.67 59.68 17.68
C GLU A 913 32.23 58.79 16.56
N SER A 914 32.92 59.49 15.65
CA SER A 914 33.66 59.05 14.49
C SER A 914 34.83 58.11 14.82
N VAL A 915 35.23 57.25 13.87
CA VAL A 915 36.59 57.20 13.25
C VAL A 915 36.72 56.00 12.30
N THR A 916 36.80 56.36 11.01
CA THR A 916 37.54 55.82 9.85
C THR A 916 38.02 54.37 9.69
N VAL A 917 37.60 53.78 8.55
CA VAL A 917 38.38 53.30 7.37
C VAL A 917 39.20 51.99 7.46
N ASP A 918 38.68 50.98 6.73
CA ASP A 918 39.34 50.12 5.72
C ASP A 918 40.30 48.98 6.15
N SER A 919 39.88 47.72 5.92
CA SER A 919 40.38 46.89 4.81
C SER A 919 39.97 45.40 4.93
N THR A 920 39.53 44.87 3.78
CA THR A 920 39.29 43.49 3.30
C THR A 920 40.41 42.47 3.63
N PRO A 921 40.29 41.13 3.34
CA PRO A 921 39.33 40.08 3.71
C PRO A 921 39.96 38.76 4.25
N ALA A 922 39.13 37.87 4.85
CA ALA A 922 39.22 36.39 4.95
C ALA A 922 40.47 35.74 5.65
N PRO A 923 40.38 34.54 6.29
CA PRO A 923 39.45 33.44 6.01
C PRO A 923 38.68 32.91 7.24
N THR A 924 37.54 32.28 6.93
CA THR A 924 36.75 31.47 7.84
C THR A 924 37.23 30.03 7.72
N GLU A 925 37.68 29.43 8.81
CA GLU A 925 37.59 27.99 9.03
C GLU A 925 36.75 27.70 10.28
N SER A 926 35.90 26.71 10.06
CA SER A 926 34.90 26.02 10.88
C SER A 926 35.37 25.49 12.24
N VAL A 927 34.43 25.38 13.20
CA VAL A 927 33.91 24.13 13.84
C VAL A 927 32.61 24.52 14.59
N THR A 928 31.42 24.17 14.11
CA THR A 928 30.56 23.00 14.43
C THR A 928 30.02 22.93 15.86
N THR A 929 28.71 23.10 16.02
CA THR A 929 27.88 22.31 16.96
C THR A 929 26.53 22.00 16.33
N THR A 930 26.30 20.71 16.12
CA THR A 930 25.10 20.04 15.63
C THR A 930 23.97 20.04 16.67
N SER A 931 22.73 20.24 16.22
CA SER A 931 21.51 19.89 16.96
C SER A 931 20.62 19.07 16.01
N THR A 932 20.33 17.85 16.44
CA THR A 932 19.70 16.77 15.68
C THR A 932 18.17 16.80 15.82
N VAL A 933 17.49 16.95 14.70
CA VAL A 933 16.06 16.59 14.49
C VAL A 933 16.05 15.41 13.52
N PRO A 934 15.27 14.33 13.74
CA PRO A 934 15.35 13.14 12.91
C PRO A 934 14.73 13.43 11.53
N ALA A 935 15.58 13.69 10.55
CA ALA A 935 15.24 13.65 9.15
C ALA A 935 15.47 12.21 8.66
N ASN A 936 14.42 11.56 8.18
CA ASN A 936 14.57 10.41 7.30
C ASN A 936 15.07 10.95 5.94
N ALA A 937 16.36 11.30 5.88
CA ALA A 937 17.02 11.76 4.66
C ALA A 937 17.51 10.54 3.89
N ALA A 938 16.58 9.83 3.24
CA ALA A 938 16.95 8.85 2.24
C ALA A 938 17.78 9.57 1.14
N GLY A 939 18.94 8.99 0.81
CA GLY A 939 19.81 9.49 -0.24
C GLY A 939 19.13 9.47 -1.61
N ALA A 940 19.74 10.11 -2.60
CA ALA A 940 19.21 10.09 -3.97
C ALA A 940 19.04 8.62 -4.45
N PRO A 941 17.85 8.20 -4.91
CA PRO A 941 17.64 6.86 -5.46
C PRO A 941 18.55 6.62 -6.68
N SER A 942 18.86 5.34 -6.93
CA SER A 942 19.71 4.94 -8.05
C SER A 942 19.10 5.34 -9.40
N GLU A 943 19.95 5.51 -10.43
CA GLU A 943 19.48 5.85 -11.79
C GLU A 943 18.45 4.83 -12.31
N LYS A 944 18.57 3.55 -11.91
CA LYS A 944 17.62 2.48 -12.25
C LYS A 944 16.21 2.76 -11.70
N VAL A 945 16.11 3.20 -10.45
CA VAL A 945 14.83 3.56 -9.81
C VAL A 945 14.21 4.77 -10.51
N ILE A 946 15.02 5.79 -10.80
CA ILE A 946 14.53 6.99 -11.48
C ILE A 946 14.10 6.68 -12.92
N LYS A 947 14.79 5.79 -13.62
CA LYS A 947 14.41 5.28 -14.96
C LYS A 947 13.17 4.38 -14.95
N ALA A 948 12.64 4.00 -13.78
CA ALA A 948 11.36 3.31 -13.65
C ALA A 948 10.18 4.27 -13.45
N LEU A 949 10.41 5.51 -12.99
CA LEU A 949 9.34 6.49 -12.68
C LEU A 949 8.54 6.95 -13.91
N PRO A 950 7.22 7.11 -13.86
CA PRO A 950 6.39 7.60 -14.97
C PRO A 950 6.94 8.88 -15.65
N ARG A 951 6.81 8.99 -16.98
CA ARG A 951 7.24 10.18 -17.73
C ARG A 951 6.19 11.29 -17.66
N ALA A 952 6.57 12.49 -17.23
CA ALA A 952 5.73 13.68 -17.37
C ALA A 952 5.76 14.20 -18.83
N LYS A 953 4.63 14.75 -19.32
CA LYS A 953 4.35 15.23 -20.69
C LYS A 953 5.57 15.92 -21.37
N LEU A 954 5.94 15.53 -22.60
CA LEU A 954 7.20 15.98 -23.26
C LEU A 954 7.00 16.95 -24.44
N THR A 955 7.67 18.10 -24.34
CA THR A 955 8.46 18.72 -25.41
C THR A 955 9.91 18.77 -24.93
N LYS A 956 10.88 18.33 -25.73
CA LYS A 956 12.30 18.31 -25.36
C LYS A 956 12.82 19.75 -25.19
N PHE A 957 13.48 20.05 -24.07
CA PHE A 957 14.09 21.36 -23.80
C PHE A 957 15.60 21.23 -23.51
N MET A 958 16.36 22.29 -23.84
CA MET A 958 17.81 22.34 -23.68
C MET A 958 18.19 23.28 -22.53
N ILE A 959 19.06 22.83 -21.62
CA ILE A 959 19.58 23.62 -20.49
C ILE A 959 21.11 23.59 -20.51
N THR A 960 21.75 24.71 -20.19
CA THR A 960 23.22 24.81 -20.06
C THR A 960 23.68 24.30 -18.68
N PRO A 961 24.86 23.67 -18.55
CA PRO A 961 25.44 23.32 -17.24
C PRO A 961 25.44 24.52 -16.28
N GLY A 962 24.94 24.35 -15.05
CA GLY A 962 24.75 25.45 -14.09
C GLY A 962 23.45 26.27 -14.28
N GLY A 963 22.60 25.91 -15.25
CA GLY A 963 21.29 26.51 -15.46
C GLY A 963 20.29 26.19 -14.34
N ARG A 964 19.32 27.08 -14.12
CA ARG A 964 18.24 26.88 -13.14
C ARG A 964 17.08 26.11 -13.76
N VAL A 965 16.48 25.22 -12.99
CA VAL A 965 15.28 24.49 -13.35
C VAL A 965 14.22 24.63 -12.26
N THR A 966 12.96 24.70 -12.66
CA THR A 966 11.80 24.68 -11.76
C THR A 966 10.89 23.56 -12.25
N ALA A 967 10.51 22.65 -11.37
CA ALA A 967 9.60 21.55 -11.66
C ALA A 967 8.37 21.68 -10.75
N THR A 968 7.18 21.61 -11.36
CA THR A 968 5.90 21.64 -10.65
C THR A 968 5.11 20.41 -11.03
N GLN A 969 4.55 19.69 -10.06
CA GLN A 969 3.80 18.47 -10.30
C GLN A 969 2.79 18.21 -9.19
N THR A 970 1.64 17.62 -9.54
CA THR A 970 0.56 17.21 -8.64
C THR A 970 0.52 15.69 -8.48
N GLY A 971 -0.10 15.21 -7.40
CA GLY A 971 -0.28 13.78 -7.10
C GLY A 971 0.56 13.24 -5.94
N PHE A 972 1.27 14.13 -5.22
CA PHE A 972 2.00 13.79 -4.00
C PHE A 972 1.06 13.81 -2.79
N VAL A 973 1.35 13.03 -1.74
CA VAL A 973 0.63 13.07 -0.46
C VAL A 973 0.83 14.43 0.22
N PRO A 974 -0.24 15.11 0.65
CA PRO A 974 -0.13 16.37 1.38
C PRO A 974 0.88 16.35 2.53
N GLY A 975 1.79 17.32 2.56
CA GLY A 975 2.83 17.44 3.59
C GLY A 975 4.05 16.55 3.40
N GLU A 976 4.11 15.71 2.36
CA GLU A 976 5.28 14.87 2.10
C GLU A 976 6.44 15.65 1.48
N THR A 977 7.67 15.23 1.78
CA THR A 977 8.88 15.82 1.21
C THR A 977 9.16 15.21 -0.16
N VAL A 978 9.40 16.05 -1.17
CA VAL A 978 9.71 15.65 -2.55
C VAL A 978 11.09 16.18 -2.94
N GLN A 979 11.92 15.30 -3.51
CA GLN A 979 13.26 15.59 -3.98
C GLN A 979 13.26 15.82 -5.49
N LEU A 980 14.01 16.82 -5.97
CA LEU A 980 14.32 17.05 -7.38
C LEU A 980 15.72 16.49 -7.68
N ILE A 981 15.84 15.53 -8.59
CA ILE A 981 17.06 14.73 -8.78
C ILE A 981 17.49 14.71 -10.24
N VAL A 982 18.80 14.77 -10.49
CA VAL A 982 19.40 14.47 -11.81
C VAL A 982 19.80 13.00 -11.85
N ALA A 983 19.19 12.21 -12.74
CA ALA A 983 19.31 10.75 -12.70
C ALA A 983 20.69 10.22 -13.11
N SER A 984 21.33 10.83 -14.12
CA SER A 984 22.62 10.36 -14.66
C SER A 984 23.79 10.51 -13.69
N THR A 985 23.62 11.38 -12.69
CA THR A 985 24.51 11.49 -11.53
C THR A 985 23.59 11.64 -10.33
N PRO A 986 23.07 10.55 -9.72
CA PRO A 986 21.95 10.57 -8.77
C PRO A 986 22.25 11.54 -7.61
N ARG A 987 21.87 12.80 -7.81
CA ARG A 987 22.20 13.95 -6.98
C ARG A 987 20.93 14.77 -6.84
N ILE A 988 20.57 15.04 -5.59
CA ILE A 988 19.45 15.91 -5.24
C ILE A 988 19.89 17.35 -5.55
N ILE A 989 19.15 18.02 -6.41
CA ILE A 989 19.39 19.41 -6.81
C ILE A 989 18.36 20.39 -6.21
N GLY A 990 17.35 19.88 -5.51
CA GLY A 990 16.37 20.66 -4.73
C GLY A 990 15.42 19.76 -3.95
N THR A 991 14.73 20.32 -2.95
CA THR A 991 13.67 19.65 -2.20
C THR A 991 12.49 20.60 -2.00
N GLY A 992 11.28 20.07 -1.95
CA GLY A 992 10.06 20.80 -1.62
C GLY A 992 9.12 19.93 -0.78
N VAL A 993 8.05 20.54 -0.29
CA VAL A 993 7.00 19.83 0.45
C VAL A 993 5.71 19.98 -0.34
N ALA A 994 4.98 18.88 -0.53
CA ALA A 994 3.69 18.89 -1.21
C ALA A 994 2.67 19.68 -0.39
N ASP A 995 1.92 20.56 -1.03
CA ASP A 995 0.86 21.32 -0.40
C ASP A 995 -0.39 20.45 -0.12
N GLN A 996 -1.44 21.04 0.45
CA GLN A 996 -2.65 20.31 0.84
C GLN A 996 -3.43 19.72 -0.34
N SER A 997 -3.17 20.18 -1.57
CA SER A 997 -3.72 19.62 -2.81
C SER A 997 -2.83 18.54 -3.43
N GLY A 998 -1.72 18.19 -2.77
CA GLY A 998 -0.73 17.26 -3.30
C GLY A 998 0.12 17.84 -4.43
N SER A 999 0.18 19.17 -4.56
CA SER A 999 1.02 19.86 -5.54
C SER A 999 2.36 20.24 -4.92
N VAL A 1000 3.45 20.07 -5.66
CA VAL A 1000 4.79 20.49 -5.24
C VAL A 1000 5.47 21.28 -6.33
N THR A 1001 6.15 22.36 -5.95
CA THR A 1001 7.04 23.13 -6.82
C THR A 1001 8.45 23.14 -6.24
N VAL A 1002 9.39 22.52 -6.94
CA VAL A 1002 10.80 22.42 -6.52
C VAL A 1002 11.71 23.15 -7.50
N LYS A 1003 12.63 23.97 -6.97
CA LYS A 1003 13.63 24.70 -7.75
C LYS A 1003 15.01 24.08 -7.54
N GLY A 1004 15.79 23.95 -8.60
CA GLY A 1004 17.15 23.40 -8.54
C GLY A 1004 18.11 23.99 -9.57
N VAL A 1005 19.39 23.67 -9.42
CA VAL A 1005 20.46 24.07 -10.35
C VAL A 1005 21.10 22.83 -10.95
N ILE A 1006 21.20 22.76 -12.28
CA ILE A 1006 21.84 21.64 -12.97
C ILE A 1006 23.34 21.64 -12.64
N PRO A 1007 23.93 20.50 -12.25
CA PRO A 1007 25.35 20.41 -11.95
C PRO A 1007 26.23 20.88 -13.11
N LYS A 1008 27.31 21.61 -12.81
CA LYS A 1008 28.23 22.14 -13.84
C LYS A 1008 29.10 21.06 -14.47
N ASP A 1009 29.27 19.93 -13.79
CA ASP A 1009 30.04 18.75 -14.19
C ASP A 1009 29.18 17.70 -14.92
N LEU A 1010 27.89 17.99 -15.16
CA LEU A 1010 27.03 17.10 -15.94
C LEU A 1010 27.49 17.07 -17.41
N GLU A 1011 27.68 15.87 -17.96
CA GLU A 1011 28.16 15.69 -19.33
C GLU A 1011 27.23 16.34 -20.36
N VAL A 1012 27.78 16.67 -21.54
CA VAL A 1012 26.96 17.17 -22.66
C VAL A 1012 26.21 15.98 -23.26
N GLY A 1013 24.88 16.03 -23.26
CA GLY A 1013 24.09 14.89 -23.69
C GLY A 1013 22.67 14.89 -23.17
N GLU A 1014 22.00 13.74 -23.30
CA GLU A 1014 20.63 13.54 -22.83
C GLU A 1014 20.63 13.01 -21.40
N HIS A 1015 19.85 13.65 -20.53
CA HIS A 1015 19.75 13.33 -19.11
C HIS A 1015 18.29 13.28 -18.67
N ASN A 1016 18.03 12.68 -17.50
CA ASN A 1016 16.70 12.68 -16.89
C ASN A 1016 16.70 13.50 -15.61
N LEU A 1017 15.65 14.29 -15.43
CA LEU A 1017 15.30 15.01 -14.22
C LEU A 1017 14.10 14.32 -13.58
N ALA A 1018 14.05 14.19 -12.26
CA ALA A 1018 12.92 13.57 -11.57
C ALA A 1018 12.48 14.30 -10.31
N LEU A 1019 11.18 14.34 -10.06
CA LEU A 1019 10.58 14.63 -8.76
C LEU A 1019 10.27 13.30 -8.08
N TYR A 1020 10.72 13.10 -6.85
CA TYR A 1020 10.65 11.81 -6.15
C TYR A 1020 10.36 12.00 -4.66
N SER A 1021 9.35 11.33 -4.14
CA SER A 1021 9.09 11.22 -2.71
C SER A 1021 9.85 10.01 -2.16
N PRO A 1022 10.80 10.22 -1.22
CA PRO A 1022 11.49 9.13 -0.54
C PRO A 1022 10.60 8.39 0.48
N ALA A 1023 9.43 8.94 0.83
CA ALA A 1023 8.55 8.34 1.82
C ALA A 1023 7.78 7.13 1.27
N ASN A 1024 7.41 7.16 -0.02
CA ASN A 1024 6.56 6.15 -0.66
C ASN A 1024 7.06 5.73 -2.05
N GLY A 1025 8.22 6.24 -2.50
CA GLY A 1025 8.80 5.89 -3.79
C GLY A 1025 8.09 6.49 -5.01
N PHE A 1026 7.07 7.33 -4.80
CA PHE A 1026 6.29 7.96 -5.85
C PHE A 1026 7.07 9.10 -6.52
N GLY A 1027 6.92 9.28 -7.83
CA GLY A 1027 7.61 10.35 -8.53
C GLY A 1027 7.39 10.35 -10.04
N PHE A 1028 7.91 11.37 -10.70
CA PHE A 1028 7.83 11.54 -12.15
C PHE A 1028 9.18 11.92 -12.73
N ARG A 1029 9.46 11.52 -13.96
CA ARG A 1029 10.69 11.86 -14.68
C ARG A 1029 10.42 12.63 -15.98
N GLN A 1030 11.38 13.45 -16.38
CA GLN A 1030 11.38 14.14 -17.66
C GLN A 1030 12.78 14.14 -18.26
N THR A 1031 12.85 13.99 -19.59
CA THR A 1031 14.11 14.01 -20.34
C THR A 1031 14.47 15.42 -20.78
N PHE A 1032 15.73 15.81 -20.61
CA PHE A 1032 16.27 17.11 -21.06
C PHE A 1032 17.66 16.95 -21.69
N THR A 1033 18.11 17.95 -22.46
CA THR A 1033 19.45 17.94 -23.05
C THR A 1033 20.33 19.01 -22.44
N VAL A 1034 21.53 18.61 -22.03
CA VAL A 1034 22.59 19.52 -21.61
C VAL A 1034 23.37 19.98 -22.85
N GLY A 1035 23.27 21.27 -23.17
CA GLY A 1035 23.98 21.87 -24.30
C GLY A 1035 25.45 22.21 -23.97
N PRO A 1036 26.33 22.41 -24.98
CA PRO A 1036 27.71 22.82 -24.75
C PRO A 1036 27.77 24.17 -24.02
N THR A 1037 28.75 24.35 -23.13
CA THR A 1037 29.01 25.63 -22.47
C THR A 1037 29.38 26.69 -23.51
N THR A 1038 28.45 27.56 -23.86
CA THR A 1038 28.76 28.72 -24.69
C THR A 1038 29.42 29.79 -23.82
N LEU A 1039 30.58 30.27 -24.25
CA LEU A 1039 31.18 31.50 -23.73
C LEU A 1039 30.14 32.64 -23.83
N PRO A 1040 30.07 33.56 -22.85
CA PRO A 1040 29.08 34.63 -22.87
C PRO A 1040 29.25 35.49 -24.12
N ALA A 1041 28.27 35.42 -25.02
CA ALA A 1041 28.14 36.37 -26.10
C ALA A 1041 27.71 37.71 -25.50
N THR A 1042 28.61 38.69 -25.48
CA THR A 1042 28.24 40.10 -25.32
C THR A 1042 27.40 40.50 -26.53
N GLY A 1043 26.08 40.64 -26.36
CA GLY A 1043 25.16 40.92 -27.47
C GLY A 1043 23.88 41.66 -27.06
N SER A 1044 24.02 42.98 -26.90
CA SER A 1044 23.08 44.09 -27.19
C SER A 1044 21.54 43.87 -27.10
N THR A 1045 20.88 44.73 -26.30
CA THR A 1045 19.42 44.78 -26.07
C THR A 1045 18.61 45.55 -27.12
N ASN A 1046 19.06 45.66 -28.39
CA ASN A 1046 18.32 46.46 -29.37
C ASN A 1046 18.33 45.90 -30.82
N PRO A 1047 17.45 44.92 -31.14
CA PRO A 1047 17.45 44.21 -32.42
C PRO A 1047 17.06 45.09 -33.62
N THR A 1048 16.43 46.24 -33.42
CA THR A 1048 16.01 47.14 -34.52
C THR A 1048 17.16 47.97 -35.10
N ARG A 1049 18.21 48.25 -34.32
CA ARG A 1049 19.37 49.02 -34.81
C ARG A 1049 20.34 48.15 -35.63
N ASP A 1050 20.53 46.90 -35.24
CA ASP A 1050 21.46 45.99 -35.89
C ASP A 1050 20.89 45.42 -37.21
N MET A 1051 19.56 45.30 -37.31
CA MET A 1051 18.89 44.99 -38.59
C MET A 1051 19.05 46.11 -39.62
N MET A 1052 19.05 47.38 -39.17
CA MET A 1052 19.28 48.54 -40.03
C MET A 1052 20.74 48.64 -40.49
N ILE A 1053 21.71 48.28 -39.64
CA ILE A 1053 23.14 48.23 -40.00
C ILE A 1053 23.43 47.06 -40.95
N ALA A 1054 22.81 45.90 -40.74
CA ALA A 1054 22.92 44.75 -41.63
C ALA A 1054 22.32 45.03 -43.02
N MET A 1055 21.15 45.68 -43.09
CA MET A 1055 20.57 46.11 -44.37
C MET A 1055 21.43 47.15 -45.09
N TYR A 1056 22.07 48.08 -44.35
CA TYR A 1056 22.98 49.07 -44.95
C TYR A 1056 24.26 48.43 -45.51
N LEU A 1057 24.81 47.41 -44.84
CA LEU A 1057 25.99 46.68 -45.29
C LEU A 1057 25.70 45.77 -46.50
N ILE A 1058 24.49 45.18 -46.58
CA ILE A 1058 24.04 44.40 -47.74
C ILE A 1058 23.81 45.31 -48.96
N ALA A 1059 23.25 46.52 -48.75
CA ALA A 1059 23.09 47.50 -49.82
C ALA A 1059 24.42 48.07 -50.33
N LEU A 1060 25.40 48.30 -49.43
CA LEU A 1060 26.77 48.69 -49.81
C LEU A 1060 27.53 47.57 -50.53
N GLY A 1061 27.32 46.30 -50.15
CA GLY A 1061 27.89 45.13 -50.83
C GLY A 1061 27.31 44.91 -52.24
N ALA A 1062 25.99 45.09 -52.42
CA ALA A 1062 25.34 44.99 -53.72
C ALA A 1062 25.76 46.12 -54.69
N GLY A 1063 25.99 47.34 -54.18
CA GLY A 1063 26.52 48.45 -54.96
C GLY A 1063 27.96 48.24 -55.45
N LEU A 1064 28.82 47.63 -54.63
CA LEU A 1064 30.20 47.29 -55.00
C LEU A 1064 30.29 46.14 -56.01
N LEU A 1065 29.38 45.16 -55.96
CA LEU A 1065 29.29 44.07 -56.94
C LEU A 1065 28.76 44.55 -58.31
N LEU A 1066 27.84 45.52 -58.35
CA LEU A 1066 27.38 46.13 -59.60
C LEU A 1066 28.42 47.11 -60.21
N SER A 1067 29.33 47.67 -59.39
CA SER A 1067 30.44 48.48 -59.90
C SER A 1067 31.59 47.66 -60.51
N ARG A 1068 31.69 46.36 -60.18
CA ARG A 1068 32.72 45.46 -60.75
C ARG A 1068 32.31 44.83 -62.08
N HIS A 1069 31.05 44.91 -62.49
CA HIS A 1069 30.61 44.39 -63.79
C HIS A 1069 30.69 45.38 -64.96
N ARG A 1070 30.99 46.67 -64.71
CA ARG A 1070 31.20 47.70 -65.75
C ARG A 1070 32.67 48.06 -66.05
N LEU A 1071 33.62 47.27 -65.54
CA LEU A 1071 35.05 47.47 -65.79
C LEU A 1071 35.76 46.24 -66.37
N ASN A 1072 35.04 45.23 -66.87
CA ASN A 1072 35.60 44.16 -67.70
C ASN A 1072 34.59 43.50 -68.67
N ARG A 1073 33.64 44.28 -69.22
CA ARG A 1073 33.01 44.07 -70.53
C ARG A 1073 32.20 45.29 -70.95
#